data_AF-A0A832TLI2-F1
#
_entry.id   AF-A0A832TLI2-F1
#
_cell.length_a   1.000
_cell.length_b   1.000
_cell.length_c   1.000
_cell.angle_alpha   90.00
_cell.angle_beta   90.00
_cell.angle_gamma   90.00
#
_symmetry.space_group_name_H-M   'P 1'
#
loop_
_entity.id
_entity.type
_entity.pdbx_description
1 polymer ?
#
loop_
_entity_poly.entity_id
_entity_poly.type
_entity_poly.pdbx_seq_one_letter_code
_entity_poly.pdbx_strand_id
1 'polypeptide(L)'
;MKVKNFMLKFSAIVIILLMLPLWSLIVPVSAAGQLSVNFTVTSNGLVTIYLAGIPSNNTVTLHYGIENGPQQAWIEIYNAEMEWNGENFSATIGPFENGTWIAWVFYDNTTGQWINYDNHPFWNWNLEVNPPNIGQTYATVLENGSILITMIGRAPDQIDIHYGLTTGPQTGLPWSNITDELMTYNPLWGNYTILIGPFKPGQWVQWVYHDLTLNQWIHNISGTNFAIQDVYSPIMFINATYNKYVYVEGEKAYIYIELNNEYSAPVNTLLSLKIAEFYYNTSTTLNPGLNNISFAVDTSNIPQGIYNPLLNVYVNNTLQRQVTLSPLYVLNTTGKKPLSLVIVWNMHQPLYVAPNGSWEQPWVWLHTGQDFIWNGSLVGAYELQALLIKQFNVSVTIDFTPVLLYQWETILHEENATFTSNFGVNVSHDIEAVNYTLNLYKTLIKEGKVEVLTVPFYHPLQPLLLQDGYWSDVLAQIEMGENMTHEVFGVWANGTWTPEMAFDMDLVGLYNESGISFTILDQQAFLPYVTLVNGSLNPDQPFIVENNLGQTIIVLFRNTTLSNEFGFKFFSQSPQLTAQELIQQLAEIYMNNPGGVVTVALDGENPLIFNPTTGPSDLYAIYQALSEYQGSWLVTQTASEAIATHKPTSIITNLPVNSWDLNLNYWNNGYIGKTEIWQNVSLAREYLIAYTVALGDNISPLVYLPFNTTPNSTDLIDTLWNYLYVAEGSDWTWQTGPPAFGPIWFKEQALLYTHTIVSTVKNQFEKIELVKVKPEGNKIKIDIYNGINSTLHLMLVIKYNSTEIAFPIILNPGENEFKLPLRVGGTIDVLLYSPVTPQEVGLTLIPITNYGFLITSYQVTITKGSSNEMTILSTILGSIVALLIIIEIIRRRYI
;
A
#
# COMPACT_ATOMS: atom_id res chain seq x y z
N MET A 1 39.00 -32.17 41.21
CA MET A 1 38.87 -33.16 42.29
C MET A 1 38.26 -34.44 41.72
N LYS A 2 39.04 -35.51 41.75
CA LYS A 2 38.76 -36.95 41.52
C LYS A 2 37.32 -37.45 41.19
N VAL A 3 37.25 -38.20 40.06
CA VAL A 3 36.68 -39.58 39.92
C VAL A 3 35.13 -39.66 39.86
N LYS A 4 34.50 -40.32 38.87
CA LYS A 4 34.80 -41.66 38.30
C LYS A 4 34.27 -41.87 36.86
N ASN A 5 35.11 -42.47 36.00
CA ASN A 5 34.72 -43.01 34.68
C ASN A 5 34.06 -44.40 34.79
N PHE A 6 33.29 -44.78 33.77
CA PHE A 6 33.42 -46.07 33.06
C PHE A 6 32.85 -45.90 31.63
N MET A 7 33.65 -45.78 30.56
CA MET A 7 34.45 -46.81 29.84
C MET A 7 33.58 -47.87 29.13
N LEU A 8 33.83 -48.33 27.89
CA LEU A 8 34.98 -48.27 26.95
C LEU A 8 34.44 -48.69 25.54
N LYS A 9 34.92 -48.24 24.35
CA LYS A 9 36.17 -48.57 23.60
C LYS A 9 36.27 -47.61 22.37
N PHE A 10 37.41 -46.97 22.05
CA PHE A 10 38.55 -47.45 21.21
C PHE A 10 38.11 -47.89 19.78
N SER A 11 38.75 -47.56 18.64
CA SER A 11 40.01 -46.85 18.29
C SER A 11 40.22 -46.90 16.73
N ALA A 12 41.03 -46.11 15.99
CA ALA A 12 41.76 -44.82 16.18
C ALA A 12 42.62 -44.47 14.92
N ILE A 13 42.88 -43.17 14.60
CA ILE A 13 44.03 -42.62 13.81
C ILE A 13 44.02 -42.96 12.27
N VAL A 14 44.16 -42.04 11.29
CA VAL A 14 45.37 -41.31 10.84
C VAL A 14 45.07 -39.92 10.20
N ILE A 15 45.82 -38.96 10.74
CA ILE A 15 46.25 -37.60 10.38
C ILE A 15 46.67 -37.34 8.90
N ILE A 16 46.44 -36.11 8.42
CA ILE A 16 47.34 -35.17 7.67
C ILE A 16 46.62 -34.40 6.55
N LEU A 17 46.62 -33.08 6.70
CA LEU A 17 46.22 -32.08 5.72
C LEU A 17 46.92 -32.25 4.35
N LEU A 18 46.19 -31.98 3.27
CA LEU A 18 46.65 -31.10 2.18
C LEU A 18 45.42 -30.57 1.39
N MET A 19 45.51 -29.30 1.00
CA MET A 19 44.45 -28.42 0.51
C MET A 19 43.52 -28.98 -0.59
N LEU A 20 42.19 -28.81 -0.46
CA LEU A 20 41.21 -28.72 -1.57
C LEU A 20 39.97 -27.89 -1.14
N PRO A 21 39.23 -27.28 -2.09
CA PRO A 21 38.09 -26.40 -1.82
C PRO A 21 36.75 -27.14 -1.67
N LEU A 22 35.74 -26.40 -1.22
CA LEU A 22 34.35 -26.79 -1.03
C LEU A 22 33.74 -27.52 -2.24
N TRP A 23 33.34 -28.79 -2.04
CA TRP A 23 32.32 -29.45 -2.87
C TRP A 23 31.07 -29.73 -2.02
N SER A 24 29.91 -29.56 -2.65
CA SER A 24 28.59 -29.56 -2.04
C SER A 24 28.23 -30.91 -1.38
N LEU A 25 27.67 -30.83 -0.18
CA LEU A 25 26.92 -31.94 0.41
C LEU A 25 25.61 -32.12 -0.37
N ILE A 26 25.57 -33.16 -1.21
CA ILE A 26 24.34 -33.62 -1.84
C ILE A 26 23.45 -34.21 -0.75
N VAL A 27 22.42 -33.45 -0.37
CA VAL A 27 21.25 -34.01 0.33
C VAL A 27 20.53 -34.92 -0.68
N PRO A 28 20.17 -36.16 -0.34
CA PRO A 28 19.37 -36.99 -1.23
C PRO A 28 17.97 -36.38 -1.34
N VAL A 29 17.71 -35.71 -2.47
CA VAL A 29 16.34 -35.36 -2.86
C VAL A 29 15.56 -36.67 -2.98
N SER A 30 14.62 -36.89 -2.06
CA SER A 30 13.60 -37.91 -2.26
C SER A 30 12.85 -37.55 -3.53
N ALA A 31 12.88 -38.43 -4.54
CA ALA A 31 12.11 -38.23 -5.76
C ALA A 31 10.64 -38.08 -5.38
N ALA A 32 10.12 -36.86 -5.48
CA ALA A 32 8.69 -36.61 -5.39
C ALA A 32 8.03 -37.39 -6.54
N GLY A 33 7.04 -38.22 -6.22
CA GLY A 33 6.22 -38.84 -7.24
C GLY A 33 5.56 -37.74 -8.05
N GLN A 34 5.83 -37.67 -9.34
CA GLN A 34 5.25 -36.67 -10.22
C GLN A 34 3.73 -36.81 -10.18
N LEU A 35 3.02 -35.74 -9.80
CA LEU A 35 1.56 -35.72 -9.79
C LEU A 35 1.07 -36.03 -11.21
N SER A 36 0.07 -36.91 -11.30
CA SER A 36 -0.50 -37.33 -12.59
C SER A 36 -2.01 -37.28 -12.51
N VAL A 37 -2.62 -36.65 -13.50
CA VAL A 37 -4.07 -36.45 -13.60
C VAL A 37 -4.55 -37.06 -14.90
N ASN A 38 -5.49 -37.98 -14.79
CA ASN A 38 -6.15 -38.63 -15.92
C ASN A 38 -7.66 -38.51 -15.76
N PHE A 39 -8.41 -38.72 -16.82
CA PHE A 39 -9.86 -38.81 -16.76
C PHE A 39 -10.40 -39.76 -17.83
N THR A 40 -11.65 -40.20 -17.66
CA THR A 40 -12.42 -40.90 -18.70
C THR A 40 -13.75 -40.19 -18.91
N VAL A 41 -14.26 -40.25 -20.15
CA VAL A 41 -15.51 -39.62 -20.56
C VAL A 41 -16.42 -40.68 -21.17
N THR A 42 -17.69 -40.68 -20.77
CA THR A 42 -18.70 -41.58 -21.34
C THR A 42 -19.52 -40.89 -22.43
N SER A 43 -20.13 -41.67 -23.33
CA SER A 43 -21.05 -41.15 -24.36
C SER A 43 -22.27 -40.40 -23.81
N ASN A 44 -22.55 -40.55 -22.50
CA ASN A 44 -23.68 -39.94 -21.82
C ASN A 44 -23.25 -38.75 -20.93
N GLY A 45 -22.01 -38.25 -21.09
CA GLY A 45 -21.54 -37.04 -20.42
C GLY A 45 -21.06 -37.20 -18.97
N LEU A 46 -21.00 -38.42 -18.43
CA LEU A 46 -20.29 -38.66 -17.16
C LEU A 46 -18.78 -38.59 -17.38
N VAL A 47 -18.09 -37.88 -16.48
CA VAL A 47 -16.63 -37.74 -16.46
C VAL A 47 -16.09 -38.28 -15.14
N THR A 48 -15.15 -39.22 -15.19
CA THR A 48 -14.44 -39.72 -14.00
C THR A 48 -13.00 -39.20 -14.02
N ILE A 49 -12.62 -38.42 -13.01
CA ILE A 49 -11.29 -37.81 -12.85
C ILE A 49 -10.48 -38.63 -11.84
N TYR A 50 -9.19 -38.80 -12.11
CA TYR A 50 -8.22 -39.53 -11.30
C TYR A 50 -7.01 -38.64 -10.97
N LEU A 51 -6.56 -38.65 -9.72
CA LEU A 51 -5.35 -37.97 -9.24
C LEU A 51 -4.41 -38.98 -8.57
N ALA A 52 -3.18 -39.08 -9.09
CA ALA A 52 -2.11 -39.93 -8.59
C ALA A 52 -0.96 -39.07 -8.01
N GLY A 53 -0.18 -39.67 -7.11
CA GLY A 53 0.99 -39.03 -6.47
C GLY A 53 0.71 -38.37 -5.11
N ILE A 54 -0.56 -38.27 -4.70
CA ILE A 54 -0.95 -37.88 -3.34
C ILE A 54 -0.95 -39.11 -2.41
N PRO A 55 -0.45 -39.02 -1.16
CA PRO A 55 -0.51 -40.12 -0.20
C PRO A 55 -1.94 -40.60 0.07
N SER A 56 -2.14 -41.92 0.13
CA SER A 56 -3.45 -42.56 0.29
C SER A 56 -4.15 -42.31 1.64
N ASN A 57 -3.45 -41.69 2.59
CA ASN A 57 -3.98 -41.26 3.88
C ASN A 57 -4.41 -39.78 3.91
N ASN A 58 -4.23 -39.03 2.82
CA ASN A 58 -4.74 -37.67 2.71
C ASN A 58 -6.22 -37.68 2.31
N THR A 59 -6.88 -36.54 2.45
CA THR A 59 -8.26 -36.29 2.03
C THR A 59 -8.30 -35.22 0.96
N VAL A 60 -8.75 -35.56 -0.24
CA VAL A 60 -8.70 -34.67 -1.41
C VAL A 60 -10.11 -34.30 -1.86
N THR A 61 -10.34 -33.00 -2.09
CA THR A 61 -11.56 -32.48 -2.70
C THR A 61 -11.27 -32.10 -4.15
N LEU A 62 -12.07 -32.62 -5.09
CA LEU A 62 -12.17 -32.12 -6.45
C LEU A 62 -13.04 -30.86 -6.44
N HIS A 63 -12.46 -29.71 -6.75
CA HIS A 63 -13.17 -28.45 -6.92
C HIS A 63 -13.34 -28.22 -8.42
N TYR A 64 -14.58 -28.12 -8.90
CA TYR A 64 -14.86 -28.08 -10.34
C TYR A 64 -15.99 -27.11 -10.68
N GLY A 65 -16.03 -26.65 -11.92
CA GLY A 65 -17.05 -25.73 -12.40
C GLY A 65 -17.33 -25.85 -13.89
N ILE A 66 -18.42 -25.21 -14.31
CA ILE A 66 -18.77 -25.02 -15.72
C ILE A 66 -18.24 -23.65 -16.15
N GLU A 67 -17.59 -23.56 -17.31
CA GLU A 67 -17.02 -22.32 -17.85
C GLU A 67 -17.55 -22.04 -19.27
N ASN A 68 -17.41 -20.81 -19.77
CA ASN A 68 -17.80 -20.44 -21.14
C ASN A 68 -16.76 -20.86 -22.22
N GLY A 69 -15.72 -21.60 -21.80
CA GLY A 69 -14.56 -21.99 -22.60
C GLY A 69 -13.30 -22.00 -21.72
N PRO A 70 -12.18 -22.59 -22.19
CA PRO A 70 -11.03 -22.90 -21.37
C PRO A 70 -10.43 -21.68 -20.67
N GLN A 71 -10.17 -21.81 -19.36
CA GLN A 71 -9.59 -20.78 -18.49
C GLN A 71 -10.46 -19.53 -18.31
N GLN A 72 -11.77 -19.62 -18.55
CA GLN A 72 -12.69 -18.51 -18.31
C GLN A 72 -13.26 -18.56 -16.88
N ALA A 73 -13.97 -17.49 -16.49
CA ALA A 73 -14.66 -17.45 -15.20
C ALA A 73 -15.69 -18.59 -15.09
N TRP A 74 -15.67 -19.31 -13.97
CA TRP A 74 -16.62 -20.38 -13.70
C TRP A 74 -18.02 -19.78 -13.44
N ILE A 75 -19.00 -20.27 -14.19
CA ILE A 75 -20.41 -19.86 -14.14
C ILE A 75 -21.10 -20.53 -12.96
N GLU A 76 -20.76 -21.80 -12.73
CA GLU A 76 -21.28 -22.66 -11.66
C GLU A 76 -20.11 -23.39 -11.01
N ILE A 77 -20.13 -23.54 -9.69
CA ILE A 77 -18.99 -24.05 -8.90
C ILE A 77 -19.47 -25.14 -7.93
N TYR A 78 -18.73 -26.24 -7.88
CA TYR A 78 -19.07 -27.48 -7.19
C TYR A 78 -17.87 -28.09 -6.48
N ASN A 79 -18.16 -28.97 -5.52
CA ASN A 79 -17.17 -29.80 -4.83
C ASN A 79 -17.61 -31.27 -4.90
N ALA A 80 -16.64 -32.17 -5.09
CA ALA A 80 -16.80 -33.60 -4.89
C ALA A 80 -15.64 -34.13 -4.04
N GLU A 81 -15.93 -34.93 -3.01
CA GLU A 81 -14.89 -35.67 -2.30
C GLU A 81 -14.33 -36.76 -3.22
N MET A 82 -13.02 -36.96 -3.21
CA MET A 82 -12.37 -38.00 -4.01
C MET A 82 -12.14 -39.27 -3.18
N GLU A 83 -12.53 -40.42 -3.72
CA GLU A 83 -12.34 -41.72 -3.08
C GLU A 83 -11.00 -42.35 -3.53
N TRP A 84 -10.23 -42.88 -2.57
CA TRP A 84 -9.03 -43.66 -2.87
C TRP A 84 -9.40 -45.06 -3.39
N ASN A 85 -9.13 -45.34 -4.66
CA ASN A 85 -9.53 -46.58 -5.33
C ASN A 85 -8.50 -47.74 -5.20
N GLY A 86 -7.42 -47.53 -4.45
CA GLY A 86 -6.32 -48.48 -4.29
C GLY A 86 -5.03 -48.03 -4.98
N GLU A 87 -5.13 -47.21 -6.03
CA GLU A 87 -4.00 -46.71 -6.82
C GLU A 87 -4.00 -45.17 -6.90
N ASN A 88 -5.18 -44.57 -7.10
CA ASN A 88 -5.39 -43.13 -7.28
C ASN A 88 -6.57 -42.63 -6.42
N PHE A 89 -6.62 -41.33 -6.15
CA PHE A 89 -7.88 -40.67 -5.78
C PHE A 89 -8.77 -40.54 -7.03
N SER A 90 -10.08 -40.71 -6.89
CA SER A 90 -11.01 -40.57 -8.01
C SER A 90 -12.39 -40.03 -7.61
N ALA A 91 -13.01 -39.27 -8.53
CA ALA A 91 -14.39 -38.79 -8.40
C ALA A 91 -15.09 -38.84 -9.77
N THR A 92 -16.41 -39.08 -9.79
CA THR A 92 -17.22 -39.05 -11.01
C THR A 92 -18.24 -37.92 -10.92
N ILE A 93 -18.27 -37.07 -11.95
CA ILE A 93 -19.08 -35.85 -12.04
C ILE A 93 -19.92 -35.84 -13.32
N GLY A 94 -20.95 -34.99 -13.35
CA GLY A 94 -21.96 -34.95 -14.41
C GLY A 94 -23.20 -35.82 -14.12
N PRO A 95 -23.96 -36.23 -15.14
CA PRO A 95 -23.68 -36.09 -16.57
C PRO A 95 -23.81 -34.64 -17.04
N PHE A 96 -22.88 -34.21 -17.90
CA PHE A 96 -22.94 -32.92 -18.59
C PHE A 96 -23.55 -33.06 -20.00
N GLU A 97 -24.04 -31.97 -20.57
CA GLU A 97 -24.48 -31.96 -21.96
C GLU A 97 -23.27 -31.97 -22.92
N ASN A 98 -23.42 -32.55 -24.10
CA ASN A 98 -22.34 -32.59 -25.09
C ASN A 98 -22.00 -31.15 -25.55
N GLY A 99 -20.72 -30.79 -25.50
CA GLY A 99 -20.23 -29.42 -25.70
C GLY A 99 -20.18 -28.56 -24.43
N THR A 100 -20.49 -29.10 -23.25
CA THR A 100 -20.24 -28.38 -21.98
C THR A 100 -18.74 -28.33 -21.70
N TRP A 101 -18.21 -27.13 -21.48
CA TRP A 101 -16.86 -26.92 -20.95
C TRP A 101 -16.87 -27.03 -19.43
N ILE A 102 -16.02 -27.92 -18.91
CA ILE A 102 -15.81 -28.08 -17.47
C ILE A 102 -14.33 -27.86 -17.14
N ALA A 103 -14.10 -27.23 -15.99
CA ALA A 103 -12.77 -27.00 -15.43
C ALA A 103 -12.69 -27.54 -14.00
N TRP A 104 -11.49 -27.95 -13.57
CA TRP A 104 -11.26 -28.40 -12.20
C TRP A 104 -9.84 -28.15 -11.68
N VAL A 105 -9.74 -28.13 -10.35
CA VAL A 105 -8.51 -28.15 -9.54
C VAL A 105 -8.74 -29.06 -8.34
N PHE A 106 -7.70 -29.31 -7.55
CA PHE A 106 -7.82 -30.12 -6.34
C PHE A 106 -7.43 -29.32 -5.11
N TYR A 107 -8.05 -29.64 -3.98
CA TYR A 107 -7.66 -29.13 -2.67
C TYR A 107 -7.28 -30.32 -1.78
N ASP A 108 -6.03 -30.36 -1.33
CA ASP A 108 -5.57 -31.33 -0.34
C ASP A 108 -5.91 -30.80 1.06
N ASN A 109 -7.01 -31.29 1.61
CA ASN A 109 -7.52 -30.90 2.93
C ASN A 109 -6.55 -31.29 4.07
N THR A 110 -5.59 -32.19 3.82
CA THR A 110 -4.60 -32.62 4.81
C THR A 110 -3.42 -31.66 4.91
N THR A 111 -3.03 -31.01 3.80
CA THR A 111 -1.93 -30.04 3.77
C THR A 111 -2.38 -28.58 3.67
N GLY A 112 -3.66 -28.34 3.37
CA GLY A 112 -4.23 -27.00 3.17
C GLY A 112 -3.78 -26.33 1.87
N GLN A 113 -3.37 -27.11 0.87
CA GLN A 113 -2.81 -26.63 -0.39
C GLN A 113 -3.77 -26.85 -1.56
N TRP A 114 -3.81 -25.86 -2.45
CA TRP A 114 -4.41 -26.00 -3.78
C TRP A 114 -3.41 -26.65 -4.74
N ILE A 115 -3.92 -27.56 -5.57
CA ILE A 115 -3.19 -28.24 -6.62
C ILE A 115 -3.80 -27.77 -7.94
N ASN A 116 -3.09 -26.87 -8.60
CA ASN A 116 -3.42 -26.30 -9.90
C ASN A 116 -2.63 -27.00 -11.03
N TYR A 117 -3.06 -26.78 -12.28
CA TYR A 117 -2.32 -27.29 -13.43
C TYR A 117 -0.92 -26.65 -13.49
N ASP A 118 0.11 -27.48 -13.63
CA ASP A 118 1.53 -27.11 -13.61
C ASP A 118 1.96 -26.28 -12.38
N ASN A 119 1.26 -26.43 -11.24
CA ASN A 119 1.41 -25.63 -10.01
C ASN A 119 1.25 -24.11 -10.19
N HIS A 120 0.68 -23.64 -11.31
CA HIS A 120 0.47 -22.21 -11.54
C HIS A 120 -0.87 -21.76 -10.95
N PRO A 121 -0.93 -20.72 -10.08
CA PRO A 121 -2.19 -20.19 -9.58
C PRO A 121 -3.16 -19.85 -10.73
N PHE A 122 -4.46 -20.08 -10.52
CA PHE A 122 -5.53 -19.88 -11.51
C PHE A 122 -5.50 -20.80 -12.75
N TRP A 123 -4.47 -21.64 -12.94
CA TRP A 123 -4.49 -22.63 -14.02
C TRP A 123 -5.27 -23.88 -13.62
N ASN A 124 -6.28 -24.19 -14.41
CA ASN A 124 -7.19 -25.33 -14.20
C ASN A 124 -6.93 -26.42 -15.24
N TRP A 125 -7.27 -27.68 -14.93
CA TRP A 125 -7.51 -28.69 -15.96
C TRP A 125 -8.89 -28.47 -16.57
N ASN A 126 -9.04 -28.67 -17.88
CA ASN A 126 -10.28 -28.39 -18.61
C ASN A 126 -10.59 -29.48 -19.64
N LEU A 127 -11.87 -29.58 -19.97
CA LEU A 127 -12.42 -30.56 -20.90
C LEU A 127 -13.71 -30.04 -21.53
N GLU A 128 -13.81 -30.11 -22.85
CA GLU A 128 -15.09 -30.07 -23.55
C GLU A 128 -15.69 -31.48 -23.58
N VAL A 129 -16.82 -31.69 -22.91
CA VAL A 129 -17.43 -33.03 -22.77
C VAL A 129 -18.08 -33.42 -24.11
N ASN A 130 -17.55 -34.46 -24.78
CA ASN A 130 -18.06 -34.95 -26.08
C ASN A 130 -18.26 -33.81 -27.12
N PRO A 131 -17.17 -33.18 -27.61
CA PRO A 131 -17.25 -31.96 -28.40
C PRO A 131 -18.02 -32.17 -29.73
N PRO A 132 -18.90 -31.23 -30.13
CA PRO A 132 -19.71 -31.35 -31.36
C PRO A 132 -18.93 -31.06 -32.65
N ASN A 133 -17.73 -30.49 -32.54
CA ASN A 133 -16.90 -29.88 -33.58
C ASN A 133 -15.54 -30.60 -33.75
N ILE A 134 -15.54 -31.93 -33.62
CA ILE A 134 -14.35 -32.79 -33.82
C ILE A 134 -13.66 -32.48 -35.15
N GLY A 135 -12.34 -32.28 -35.11
CA GLY A 135 -11.52 -31.94 -36.29
C GLY A 135 -11.43 -30.45 -36.59
N GLN A 136 -12.09 -29.57 -35.82
CA GLN A 136 -11.82 -28.14 -35.90
C GLN A 136 -10.34 -27.89 -35.54
N THR A 137 -9.56 -27.41 -36.50
CA THR A 137 -8.11 -27.20 -36.37
C THR A 137 -7.73 -25.72 -36.36
N TYR A 138 -6.60 -25.43 -35.72
CA TYR A 138 -5.82 -24.23 -35.94
C TYR A 138 -4.36 -24.62 -36.19
N ALA A 139 -3.72 -23.99 -37.17
CA ALA A 139 -2.33 -24.27 -37.55
C ALA A 139 -1.55 -22.97 -37.74
N THR A 140 -0.34 -22.89 -37.17
CA THR A 140 0.54 -21.72 -37.25
C THR A 140 1.95 -22.13 -37.62
N VAL A 141 2.50 -21.49 -38.64
CA VAL A 141 3.94 -21.56 -38.98
C VAL A 141 4.70 -20.73 -37.95
N LEU A 142 5.64 -21.36 -37.25
CA LEU A 142 6.56 -20.71 -36.31
C LEU A 142 7.77 -20.13 -37.05
N GLU A 143 8.51 -19.24 -36.38
CA GLU A 143 9.62 -18.49 -37.00
C GLU A 143 10.77 -19.39 -37.52
N ASN A 144 10.89 -20.62 -37.01
CA ASN A 144 11.86 -21.63 -37.43
C ASN A 144 11.37 -22.55 -38.57
N GLY A 145 10.17 -22.34 -39.10
CA GLY A 145 9.55 -23.19 -40.13
C GLY A 145 8.84 -24.45 -39.64
N SER A 146 8.77 -24.69 -38.32
CA SER A 146 7.88 -25.71 -37.75
C SER A 146 6.42 -25.24 -37.81
N ILE A 147 5.47 -26.18 -37.83
CA ILE A 147 4.04 -25.87 -37.80
C ILE A 147 3.45 -26.42 -36.51
N LEU A 148 2.97 -25.53 -35.64
CA LEU A 148 2.16 -25.88 -34.49
C LEU A 148 0.73 -26.13 -34.97
N ILE A 149 0.21 -27.33 -34.72
CA ILE A 149 -1.14 -27.75 -35.12
C ILE A 149 -1.91 -28.14 -33.86
N THR A 150 -3.07 -27.52 -33.66
CA THR A 150 -4.03 -27.88 -32.63
C THR A 150 -5.35 -28.33 -33.24
N MET A 151 -6.08 -29.24 -32.59
CA MET A 151 -7.43 -29.62 -32.99
C MET A 151 -8.34 -30.02 -31.82
N ILE A 152 -9.64 -29.74 -31.97
CA ILE A 152 -10.69 -30.20 -31.06
C ILE A 152 -10.96 -31.69 -31.33
N GLY A 153 -10.87 -32.50 -30.29
CA GLY A 153 -11.03 -33.96 -30.35
C GLY A 153 -11.60 -34.49 -29.03
N ARG A 154 -12.21 -35.68 -29.08
CA ARG A 154 -12.87 -36.26 -27.90
C ARG A 154 -11.84 -36.89 -26.96
N ALA A 155 -11.45 -36.16 -25.92
CA ALA A 155 -10.54 -36.72 -24.92
C ALA A 155 -11.22 -37.83 -24.08
N PRO A 156 -10.49 -38.90 -23.70
CA PRO A 156 -9.05 -39.13 -23.86
C PRO A 156 -8.69 -40.05 -25.05
N ASP A 157 -9.36 -39.94 -26.20
CA ASP A 157 -9.04 -40.79 -27.37
C ASP A 157 -7.57 -40.62 -27.83
N GLN A 158 -7.01 -41.65 -28.45
CA GLN A 158 -5.70 -41.55 -29.09
C GLN A 158 -5.88 -41.04 -30.52
N ILE A 159 -5.23 -39.92 -30.84
CA ILE A 159 -5.37 -39.24 -32.12
C ILE A 159 -3.97 -39.00 -32.69
N ASP A 160 -3.72 -39.41 -33.92
CA ASP A 160 -2.51 -39.04 -34.66
C ASP A 160 -2.81 -38.08 -35.81
N ILE A 161 -1.75 -37.45 -36.31
CA ILE A 161 -1.76 -36.63 -37.52
C ILE A 161 -1.01 -37.37 -38.63
N HIS A 162 -1.69 -37.61 -39.75
CA HIS A 162 -1.11 -38.13 -40.99
C HIS A 162 -0.83 -36.95 -41.91
N TYR A 163 0.45 -36.62 -42.14
CA TYR A 163 0.83 -35.42 -42.89
C TYR A 163 1.91 -35.68 -43.94
N GLY A 164 2.01 -34.79 -44.94
CA GLY A 164 3.03 -34.85 -45.98
C GLY A 164 3.19 -33.57 -46.79
N LEU A 165 4.29 -33.50 -47.54
CA LEU A 165 4.59 -32.42 -48.48
C LEU A 165 3.79 -32.55 -49.78
N THR A 166 3.26 -31.44 -50.27
CA THR A 166 2.50 -31.38 -51.52
C THR A 166 2.85 -30.12 -52.35
N THR A 167 2.16 -29.90 -53.47
CA THR A 167 2.41 -28.79 -54.41
C THR A 167 1.45 -27.61 -54.27
N GLY A 168 0.42 -27.71 -53.43
CA GLY A 168 -0.58 -26.64 -53.21
C GLY A 168 -1.65 -27.01 -52.18
N PRO A 169 -2.62 -26.10 -51.91
CA PRO A 169 -3.71 -26.35 -50.98
C PRO A 169 -4.81 -27.27 -51.53
N GLN A 170 -4.77 -27.62 -52.82
CA GLN A 170 -5.86 -28.35 -53.47
C GLN A 170 -5.94 -29.81 -52.99
N THR A 171 -7.15 -30.29 -52.74
CA THR A 171 -7.41 -31.68 -52.35
C THR A 171 -7.10 -32.65 -53.49
N GLY A 172 -6.60 -33.84 -53.15
CA GLY A 172 -6.29 -34.88 -54.14
C GLY A 172 -4.95 -34.69 -54.87
N LEU A 173 -4.15 -33.69 -54.46
CA LEU A 173 -2.76 -33.60 -54.89
C LEU A 173 -1.93 -34.75 -54.27
N PRO A 174 -0.92 -35.29 -54.97
CA PRO A 174 -0.05 -36.32 -54.43
C PRO A 174 0.78 -35.75 -53.26
N TRP A 175 0.95 -36.57 -52.23
CA TRP A 175 1.80 -36.28 -51.08
C TRP A 175 3.17 -36.97 -51.22
N SER A 176 4.17 -36.41 -50.56
CA SER A 176 5.53 -36.92 -50.45
C SER A 176 6.04 -36.72 -49.03
N ASN A 177 7.05 -37.49 -48.60
CA ASN A 177 7.56 -37.48 -47.21
C ASN A 177 6.43 -37.62 -46.18
N ILE A 178 5.58 -38.63 -46.35
CA ILE A 178 4.41 -38.87 -45.52
C ILE A 178 4.85 -39.46 -44.17
N THR A 179 4.31 -38.92 -43.08
CA THR A 179 4.60 -39.32 -41.69
C THR A 179 3.31 -39.34 -40.86
N ASP A 180 3.26 -40.25 -39.90
CA ASP A 180 2.23 -40.36 -38.87
C ASP A 180 2.83 -40.02 -37.49
N GLU A 181 2.24 -39.09 -36.74
CA GLU A 181 2.72 -38.71 -35.40
C GLU A 181 1.57 -38.54 -34.39
N LEU A 182 1.72 -39.11 -33.19
CA LEU A 182 0.69 -39.07 -32.15
C LEU A 182 0.57 -37.66 -31.55
N MET A 183 -0.64 -37.10 -31.52
CA MET A 183 -0.92 -35.81 -30.92
C MET A 183 -1.06 -35.92 -29.39
N THR A 184 -0.66 -34.86 -28.67
CA THR A 184 -0.76 -34.79 -27.21
C THR A 184 -1.98 -33.97 -26.80
N TYR A 185 -2.86 -34.50 -25.94
CA TYR A 185 -3.93 -33.71 -25.34
C TYR A 185 -3.37 -32.67 -24.37
N ASN A 186 -3.73 -31.42 -24.56
CA ASN A 186 -3.39 -30.28 -23.72
C ASN A 186 -4.60 -29.95 -22.82
N PRO A 187 -4.58 -30.37 -21.53
CA PRO A 187 -5.70 -30.14 -20.62
C PRO A 187 -5.85 -28.67 -20.19
N LEU A 188 -4.89 -27.78 -20.44
CA LEU A 188 -5.05 -26.35 -20.17
C LEU A 188 -5.99 -25.66 -21.17
N TRP A 189 -6.11 -26.20 -22.38
CA TRP A 189 -6.92 -25.63 -23.47
C TRP A 189 -7.97 -26.59 -24.04
N GLY A 190 -8.08 -27.80 -23.51
CA GLY A 190 -9.06 -28.81 -23.93
C GLY A 190 -8.91 -29.32 -25.36
N ASN A 191 -7.70 -29.30 -25.93
CA ASN A 191 -7.45 -29.64 -27.33
C ASN A 191 -6.22 -30.55 -27.51
N TYR A 192 -6.11 -31.20 -28.67
CA TYR A 192 -4.92 -31.96 -29.04
C TYR A 192 -3.93 -31.04 -29.76
N THR A 193 -2.64 -31.14 -29.41
CA THR A 193 -1.56 -30.31 -29.95
C THR A 193 -0.41 -31.19 -30.46
N ILE A 194 0.23 -30.76 -31.55
CA ILE A 194 1.50 -31.31 -32.04
C ILE A 194 2.32 -30.24 -32.77
N LEU A 195 3.65 -30.41 -32.82
CA LEU A 195 4.58 -29.55 -33.55
C LEU A 195 5.31 -30.39 -34.62
N ILE A 196 5.06 -30.11 -35.90
CA ILE A 196 5.66 -30.83 -37.03
C ILE A 196 6.68 -29.96 -37.79
N GLY A 197 7.59 -30.59 -38.56
CA GLY A 197 8.63 -29.91 -39.32
C GLY A 197 9.98 -29.83 -38.58
N PRO A 198 10.82 -28.80 -38.80
CA PRO A 198 10.60 -27.63 -39.64
C PRO A 198 10.63 -27.94 -41.14
N PHE A 199 9.94 -27.10 -41.92
CA PHE A 199 9.90 -27.15 -43.38
C PHE A 199 10.79 -26.05 -43.98
N LYS A 200 10.67 -25.81 -45.29
CA LYS A 200 11.37 -24.70 -45.97
C LYS A 200 10.35 -23.69 -46.50
N PRO A 201 10.70 -22.38 -46.54
CA PRO A 201 9.78 -21.35 -47.02
C PRO A 201 9.29 -21.66 -48.44
N GLY A 202 7.98 -21.54 -48.62
CA GLY A 202 7.25 -21.84 -49.86
C GLY A 202 6.75 -23.28 -49.99
N GLN A 203 7.12 -24.22 -49.12
CA GLN A 203 6.60 -25.60 -49.17
C GLN A 203 5.16 -25.69 -48.69
N TRP A 204 4.33 -26.49 -49.37
CA TRP A 204 2.98 -26.82 -48.89
C TRP A 204 2.99 -28.13 -48.10
N VAL A 205 2.35 -28.11 -46.95
CA VAL A 205 2.09 -29.28 -46.10
C VAL A 205 0.59 -29.54 -46.10
N GLN A 206 0.18 -30.79 -46.27
CA GLN A 206 -1.20 -31.23 -46.09
C GLN A 206 -1.28 -32.31 -45.01
N TRP A 207 -2.42 -32.38 -44.32
CA TRP A 207 -2.67 -33.40 -43.29
C TRP A 207 -4.15 -33.78 -43.15
N VAL A 208 -4.37 -34.89 -42.45
CA VAL A 208 -5.65 -35.36 -41.90
C VAL A 208 -5.38 -35.97 -40.52
N TYR A 209 -6.41 -36.20 -39.71
CA TYR A 209 -6.25 -36.87 -38.40
C TYR A 209 -6.85 -38.27 -38.41
N HIS A 210 -6.26 -39.20 -37.64
CA HIS A 210 -6.83 -40.51 -37.38
C HIS A 210 -7.16 -40.63 -35.89
N ASP A 211 -8.45 -40.72 -35.56
CA ASP A 211 -8.88 -41.21 -34.25
C ASP A 211 -8.64 -42.72 -34.22
N LEU A 212 -7.60 -43.14 -33.49
CA LEU A 212 -7.19 -44.54 -33.32
C LEU A 212 -8.12 -45.31 -32.39
N THR A 213 -8.86 -44.62 -31.50
CA THR A 213 -9.79 -45.23 -30.55
C THR A 213 -11.10 -45.64 -31.22
N LEU A 214 -11.62 -44.82 -32.15
CA LEU A 214 -12.77 -45.16 -33.00
C LEU A 214 -12.38 -45.78 -34.36
N ASN A 215 -11.10 -45.71 -34.73
CA ASN A 215 -10.60 -46.01 -36.07
C ASN A 215 -11.29 -45.19 -37.18
N GLN A 216 -11.35 -43.86 -37.00
CA GLN A 216 -12.02 -42.93 -37.92
C GLN A 216 -11.08 -41.83 -38.43
N TRP A 217 -11.17 -41.54 -39.72
CA TRP A 217 -10.42 -40.44 -40.35
C TRP A 217 -11.21 -39.14 -40.30
N ILE A 218 -10.56 -38.09 -39.82
CA ILE A 218 -11.14 -36.76 -39.63
C ILE A 218 -10.50 -35.80 -40.65
N HIS A 219 -11.36 -35.29 -41.53
CA HIS A 219 -11.03 -34.28 -42.54
C HIS A 219 -11.64 -32.93 -42.12
N ASN A 220 -11.39 -31.87 -42.89
CA ASN A 220 -12.07 -30.59 -42.64
C ASN A 220 -13.59 -30.68 -42.96
N ILE A 221 -14.32 -29.62 -42.61
CA ILE A 221 -15.79 -29.53 -42.72
C ILE A 221 -16.31 -29.80 -44.15
N SER A 222 -15.50 -29.55 -45.19
CA SER A 222 -15.85 -29.85 -46.59
C SER A 222 -15.45 -31.26 -47.06
N GLY A 223 -15.01 -32.15 -46.16
CA GLY A 223 -14.55 -33.50 -46.49
C GLY A 223 -13.20 -33.52 -47.22
N THR A 224 -12.37 -32.49 -46.99
CA THR A 224 -11.09 -32.29 -47.69
C THR A 224 -9.92 -32.23 -46.70
N ASN A 225 -8.71 -32.53 -47.18
CA ASN A 225 -7.50 -32.48 -46.37
C ASN A 225 -7.21 -31.04 -45.91
N PHE A 226 -6.64 -30.90 -44.72
CA PHE A 226 -6.13 -29.62 -44.23
C PHE A 226 -4.82 -29.28 -44.95
N ALA A 227 -4.52 -27.99 -45.12
CA ALA A 227 -3.34 -27.52 -45.85
C ALA A 227 -2.81 -26.20 -45.30
N ILE A 228 -1.49 -26.02 -45.31
CA ILE A 228 -0.82 -24.75 -45.01
C ILE A 228 0.46 -24.63 -45.84
N GLN A 229 0.84 -23.39 -46.20
CA GLN A 229 2.15 -23.11 -46.79
C GLN A 229 3.10 -22.62 -45.71
N ASP A 230 4.29 -23.20 -45.64
CA ASP A 230 5.37 -22.63 -44.86
C ASP A 230 5.82 -21.29 -45.47
N VAL A 231 5.87 -20.24 -44.66
CA VAL A 231 6.16 -18.86 -45.07
C VAL A 231 7.08 -18.11 -44.09
N TYR A 232 7.88 -18.83 -43.28
CA TYR A 232 8.83 -18.17 -42.37
C TYR A 232 9.93 -17.39 -43.14
N SER A 233 10.57 -16.43 -42.44
CA SER A 233 11.62 -15.60 -43.02
C SER A 233 12.97 -15.81 -42.31
N PRO A 234 14.07 -16.05 -43.05
CA PRO A 234 15.42 -16.09 -42.50
C PRO A 234 15.98 -14.74 -42.02
N ILE A 235 15.20 -13.65 -42.06
CA ILE A 235 15.55 -12.38 -41.43
C ILE A 235 14.67 -12.20 -40.20
N MET A 236 15.26 -12.45 -39.02
CA MET A 236 14.58 -12.24 -37.75
C MET A 236 14.79 -10.81 -37.25
N PHE A 237 13.75 -10.26 -36.63
CA PHE A 237 13.82 -9.01 -35.88
C PHE A 237 14.13 -9.33 -34.42
N ILE A 238 15.11 -8.64 -33.84
CA ILE A 238 15.53 -8.87 -32.45
C ILE A 238 14.99 -7.76 -31.55
N ASN A 239 15.26 -6.50 -31.89
CA ASN A 239 14.79 -5.35 -31.10
C ASN A 239 14.77 -4.06 -31.95
N ALA A 240 14.02 -3.06 -31.49
CA ALA A 240 14.18 -1.67 -31.90
C ALA A 240 14.15 -0.73 -30.70
N THR A 241 15.09 0.22 -30.65
CA THR A 241 15.20 1.21 -29.58
C THR A 241 15.27 2.62 -30.13
N TYR A 242 14.89 3.59 -29.29
CA TYR A 242 14.84 5.01 -29.60
C TYR A 242 15.88 5.77 -28.77
N ASN A 243 16.46 6.85 -29.30
CA ASN A 243 17.40 7.67 -28.54
C ASN A 243 16.75 8.61 -27.51
N LYS A 244 15.41 8.74 -27.55
CA LYS A 244 14.53 9.39 -26.57
C LYS A 244 13.19 8.64 -26.52
N TYR A 245 12.49 8.75 -25.39
CA TYR A 245 11.13 8.23 -25.22
C TYR A 245 10.06 9.07 -25.94
N VAL A 246 10.27 10.39 -26.03
CA VAL A 246 9.35 11.38 -26.61
C VAL A 246 10.15 12.42 -27.40
N TYR A 247 9.59 12.92 -28.50
CA TYR A 247 10.20 13.94 -29.36
C TYR A 247 9.30 15.16 -29.52
N VAL A 248 9.89 16.33 -29.73
CA VAL A 248 9.15 17.52 -30.16
C VAL A 248 9.16 17.62 -31.70
N GLU A 249 8.12 18.21 -32.29
CA GLU A 249 8.08 18.54 -33.73
C GLU A 249 9.34 19.32 -34.16
N GLY A 250 10.05 18.82 -35.18
CA GLY A 250 11.30 19.39 -35.68
C GLY A 250 12.58 18.82 -35.05
N GLU A 251 12.48 17.93 -34.06
CA GLU A 251 13.63 17.14 -33.59
C GLU A 251 14.00 16.00 -34.55
N LYS A 252 15.21 15.45 -34.37
CA LYS A 252 15.63 14.22 -35.05
C LYS A 252 15.47 13.04 -34.12
N ALA A 253 14.61 12.10 -34.52
CA ALA A 253 14.45 10.81 -33.87
C ALA A 253 15.41 9.80 -34.49
N TYR A 254 16.27 9.20 -33.66
CA TYR A 254 17.17 8.12 -34.04
C TYR A 254 16.59 6.80 -33.56
N ILE A 255 16.35 5.90 -34.52
CA ILE A 255 15.74 4.59 -34.30
C ILE A 255 16.78 3.54 -34.66
N TYR A 256 17.20 2.77 -33.67
CA TYR A 256 18.16 1.68 -33.84
C TYR A 256 17.39 0.37 -33.96
N ILE A 257 17.75 -0.48 -34.93
CA ILE A 257 17.06 -1.72 -35.23
C ILE A 257 18.08 -2.83 -35.32
N GLU A 258 17.90 -3.88 -34.51
CA GLU A 258 18.71 -5.08 -34.52
C GLU A 258 18.00 -6.20 -35.27
N LEU A 259 18.65 -6.71 -36.33
CA LEU A 259 18.17 -7.82 -37.15
C LEU A 259 19.19 -8.96 -37.15
N ASN A 260 18.71 -10.19 -36.99
CA ASN A 260 19.51 -11.39 -37.22
C ASN A 260 19.28 -11.90 -38.65
N ASN A 261 20.36 -12.07 -39.40
CA ASN A 261 20.34 -12.67 -40.73
C ASN A 261 20.81 -14.13 -40.64
N GLU A 262 19.88 -15.06 -40.88
CA GLU A 262 20.15 -16.50 -40.83
C GLU A 262 20.56 -17.10 -42.19
N TYR A 263 20.60 -16.29 -43.26
CA TYR A 263 21.25 -16.73 -44.49
C TYR A 263 22.75 -16.96 -44.22
N SER A 264 23.28 -18.06 -44.77
CA SER A 264 24.69 -18.43 -44.66
C SER A 264 25.66 -17.50 -45.44
N ALA A 265 25.13 -16.47 -46.10
CA ALA A 265 25.87 -15.47 -46.85
C ALA A 265 25.26 -14.07 -46.63
N PRO A 266 26.02 -12.99 -46.83
CA PRO A 266 25.48 -11.64 -46.75
C PRO A 266 24.38 -11.40 -47.81
N VAL A 267 23.31 -10.72 -47.42
CA VAL A 267 22.19 -10.39 -48.31
C VAL A 267 22.00 -8.88 -48.42
N ASN A 268 21.75 -8.41 -49.65
CA ASN A 268 21.40 -7.01 -49.89
C ASN A 268 19.92 -6.79 -49.55
N THR A 269 19.67 -5.83 -48.68
CA THR A 269 18.34 -5.52 -48.17
C THR A 269 17.95 -4.08 -48.43
N LEU A 270 16.66 -3.87 -48.67
CA LEU A 270 16.01 -2.57 -48.56
C LEU A 270 15.15 -2.61 -47.30
N LEU A 271 15.47 -1.76 -46.33
CA LEU A 271 14.63 -1.54 -45.16
C LEU A 271 13.80 -0.28 -45.41
N SER A 272 12.48 -0.40 -45.27
CA SER A 272 11.52 0.69 -45.43
C SER A 272 10.73 0.84 -44.14
N LEU A 273 11.02 1.91 -43.40
CA LEU A 273 10.33 2.26 -42.16
C LEU A 273 9.23 3.28 -42.48
N LYS A 274 7.97 2.87 -42.30
CA LYS A 274 6.81 3.74 -42.47
C LYS A 274 6.41 4.35 -41.12
N ILE A 275 6.25 5.66 -41.06
CA ILE A 275 5.75 6.40 -39.89
C ILE A 275 4.68 7.37 -40.37
N ALA A 276 3.46 7.25 -39.84
CA ALA A 276 2.28 7.91 -40.39
C ALA A 276 2.14 7.61 -41.91
N GLU A 277 2.22 8.64 -42.75
CA GLU A 277 2.21 8.57 -44.21
C GLU A 277 3.61 8.65 -44.85
N PHE A 278 4.66 8.87 -44.05
CA PHE A 278 6.03 9.05 -44.49
C PHE A 278 6.80 7.72 -44.52
N TYR A 279 7.75 7.61 -45.47
CA TYR A 279 8.58 6.43 -45.68
C TYR A 279 10.05 6.81 -45.63
N TYR A 280 10.77 6.17 -44.71
CA TYR A 280 12.21 6.30 -44.55
C TYR A 280 12.86 5.02 -45.07
N ASN A 281 13.65 5.14 -46.14
CA ASN A 281 14.22 3.99 -46.84
C ASN A 281 15.74 3.98 -46.69
N THR A 282 16.32 2.83 -46.35
CA THR A 282 17.77 2.62 -46.36
C THR A 282 18.11 1.27 -47.01
N SER A 283 19.16 1.26 -47.82
CA SER A 283 19.68 0.04 -48.44
C SER A 283 20.98 -0.35 -47.77
N THR A 284 21.08 -1.58 -47.29
CA THR A 284 22.27 -2.08 -46.59
C THR A 284 22.52 -3.55 -46.92
N THR A 285 23.71 -4.05 -46.61
CA THR A 285 24.02 -5.48 -46.67
C THR A 285 23.97 -6.04 -45.26
N LEU A 286 23.07 -6.99 -44.99
CA LEU A 286 23.06 -7.73 -43.73
C LEU A 286 24.06 -8.88 -43.84
N ASN A 287 25.06 -8.92 -42.98
CA ASN A 287 25.99 -10.05 -42.85
C ASN A 287 25.33 -11.18 -42.06
N PRO A 288 25.74 -12.45 -42.19
CA PRO A 288 25.22 -13.53 -41.35
C PRO A 288 25.39 -13.23 -39.85
N GLY A 289 24.35 -13.47 -39.05
CA GLY A 289 24.29 -13.10 -37.64
C GLY A 289 23.63 -11.74 -37.38
N LEU A 290 23.92 -11.14 -36.22
CA LEU A 290 23.35 -9.87 -35.76
C LEU A 290 23.88 -8.67 -36.56
N ASN A 291 22.98 -7.76 -36.93
CA ASN A 291 23.25 -6.51 -37.63
C ASN A 291 22.49 -5.37 -36.97
N ASN A 292 23.18 -4.24 -36.75
CA ASN A 292 22.59 -3.03 -36.20
C ASN A 292 22.45 -1.95 -37.29
N ILE A 293 21.22 -1.50 -37.51
CA ILE A 293 20.83 -0.48 -38.49
C ILE A 293 20.31 0.74 -37.73
N SER A 294 20.57 1.95 -38.24
CA SER A 294 19.97 3.17 -37.70
C SER A 294 19.18 3.93 -38.76
N PHE A 295 18.04 4.47 -38.35
CA PHE A 295 17.26 5.45 -39.09
C PHE A 295 17.38 6.81 -38.40
N ALA A 296 17.52 7.87 -39.18
CA ALA A 296 17.35 9.25 -38.72
C ALA A 296 16.05 9.78 -39.32
N VAL A 297 15.06 9.97 -38.46
CA VAL A 297 13.71 10.44 -38.78
C VAL A 297 13.61 11.91 -38.41
N ASP A 298 13.12 12.73 -39.33
CA ASP A 298 12.92 14.16 -39.11
C ASP A 298 11.45 14.40 -38.73
N THR A 299 11.19 14.80 -37.47
CA THR A 299 9.80 14.96 -36.99
C THR A 299 9.15 16.26 -37.49
N SER A 300 9.85 17.12 -38.24
CA SER A 300 9.28 18.39 -38.76
C SER A 300 8.04 18.22 -39.65
N ASN A 301 7.86 17.05 -40.26
CA ASN A 301 6.69 16.73 -41.08
C ASN A 301 5.71 15.76 -40.39
N ILE A 302 6.04 15.28 -39.19
CA ILE A 302 5.22 14.33 -38.42
C ILE A 302 4.44 15.16 -37.39
N PRO A 303 3.10 15.28 -37.49
CA PRO A 303 2.31 16.02 -36.52
C PRO A 303 2.41 15.46 -35.10
N GLN A 304 1.88 16.18 -34.12
CA GLN A 304 1.62 15.62 -32.80
C GLN A 304 0.81 14.31 -32.88
N GLY A 305 1.30 13.26 -32.22
CA GLY A 305 0.61 11.99 -32.12
C GLY A 305 1.47 10.85 -31.59
N ILE A 306 0.82 9.69 -31.41
CA ILE A 306 1.45 8.42 -31.09
C ILE A 306 1.42 7.57 -32.35
N TYR A 307 2.59 7.19 -32.86
CA TYR A 307 2.73 6.44 -34.10
C TYR A 307 3.31 5.08 -33.82
N ASN A 308 2.82 4.03 -34.49
CA ASN A 308 3.40 2.69 -34.44
C ASN A 308 4.19 2.46 -35.74
N PRO A 309 5.53 2.62 -35.76
CA PRO A 309 6.30 2.53 -37.00
C PRO A 309 6.25 1.13 -37.58
N LEU A 310 6.05 1.02 -38.90
CA LEU A 310 6.02 -0.26 -39.60
C LEU A 310 7.32 -0.45 -40.38
N LEU A 311 8.19 -1.31 -39.87
CA LEU A 311 9.39 -1.75 -40.56
C LEU A 311 9.05 -2.84 -41.59
N ASN A 312 9.44 -2.62 -42.83
CA ASN A 312 9.41 -3.63 -43.89
C ASN A 312 10.85 -3.94 -44.33
N VAL A 313 11.23 -5.20 -44.33
CA VAL A 313 12.55 -5.66 -44.78
C VAL A 313 12.36 -6.47 -46.06
N TYR A 314 12.97 -6.00 -47.15
CA TYR A 314 12.93 -6.65 -48.46
C TYR A 314 14.30 -7.24 -48.81
N VAL A 315 14.32 -8.48 -49.28
CA VAL A 315 15.49 -9.11 -49.92
C VAL A 315 15.11 -9.37 -51.38
N ASN A 316 15.92 -8.90 -52.33
CA ASN A 316 15.66 -9.05 -53.77
C ASN A 316 14.24 -8.62 -54.22
N ASN A 317 13.73 -7.52 -53.65
CA ASN A 317 12.36 -6.99 -53.82
C ASN A 317 11.22 -7.87 -53.27
N THR A 318 11.50 -9.03 -52.68
CA THR A 318 10.51 -9.84 -51.95
C THR A 318 10.47 -9.39 -50.50
N LEU A 319 9.28 -9.06 -49.98
CA LEU A 319 9.07 -8.77 -48.56
C LEU A 319 9.45 -10.02 -47.75
N GLN A 320 10.40 -9.87 -46.85
CA GLN A 320 10.88 -10.94 -45.96
C GLN A 320 10.23 -10.82 -44.60
N ARG A 321 10.33 -9.63 -43.98
CA ARG A 321 9.80 -9.37 -42.64
C ARG A 321 9.01 -8.07 -42.64
N GLN A 322 7.89 -8.07 -41.94
CA GLN A 322 7.14 -6.87 -41.57
C GLN A 322 7.00 -6.87 -40.04
N VAL A 323 7.34 -5.75 -39.39
CA VAL A 323 7.31 -5.61 -37.93
C VAL A 323 6.77 -4.25 -37.56
N THR A 324 5.78 -4.22 -36.66
CA THR A 324 5.37 -2.99 -35.97
C THR A 324 6.31 -2.77 -34.80
N LEU A 325 7.00 -1.63 -34.78
CA LEU A 325 7.90 -1.23 -33.69
C LEU A 325 7.09 -0.61 -32.54
N SER A 326 7.69 -0.54 -31.34
CA SER A 326 7.12 0.17 -30.19
C SER A 326 6.78 1.62 -30.52
N PRO A 327 5.81 2.27 -29.84
CA PRO A 327 5.29 3.55 -30.28
C PRO A 327 6.32 4.70 -30.24
N LEU A 328 6.26 5.56 -31.26
CA LEU A 328 6.98 6.83 -31.37
C LEU A 328 6.05 7.98 -31.01
N TYR A 329 6.40 8.75 -29.97
CA TYR A 329 5.64 9.89 -29.49
C TYR A 329 6.22 11.20 -30.05
N VAL A 330 5.39 11.99 -30.71
CA VAL A 330 5.75 13.33 -31.22
C VAL A 330 4.81 14.37 -30.61
N LEU A 331 5.37 15.47 -30.10
CA LEU A 331 4.64 16.55 -29.43
C LEU A 331 4.77 17.88 -30.18
N ASN A 332 3.62 18.55 -30.38
CA ASN A 332 3.60 19.93 -30.83
C ASN A 332 3.66 20.85 -29.62
N THR A 333 4.71 21.66 -29.51
CA THR A 333 4.89 22.66 -28.44
C THR A 333 4.66 24.10 -28.91
N THR A 334 4.35 24.32 -30.18
CA THR A 334 4.24 25.65 -30.78
C THR A 334 3.08 26.43 -30.17
N GLY A 335 3.39 27.51 -29.46
CA GLY A 335 2.39 28.38 -28.82
C GLY A 335 1.70 27.80 -27.58
N LYS A 336 2.19 26.66 -27.05
CA LYS A 336 1.66 26.00 -25.85
C LYS A 336 2.60 26.20 -24.66
N LYS A 337 2.05 26.20 -23.45
CA LYS A 337 2.84 26.07 -22.20
C LYS A 337 3.30 24.62 -22.02
N PRO A 338 4.44 24.37 -21.35
CA PRO A 338 4.80 23.02 -20.92
C PRO A 338 3.80 22.48 -19.89
N LEU A 339 3.66 21.15 -19.81
CA LEU A 339 2.96 20.48 -18.71
C LEU A 339 3.70 20.75 -17.41
N SER A 340 2.98 21.05 -16.33
CA SER A 340 3.57 21.18 -15.00
C SER A 340 3.32 19.90 -14.21
N LEU A 341 4.39 19.21 -13.83
CA LEU A 341 4.37 18.06 -12.94
C LEU A 341 4.70 18.52 -11.52
N VAL A 342 3.75 18.35 -10.61
CA VAL A 342 3.94 18.57 -9.17
C VAL A 342 4.08 17.18 -8.53
N ILE A 343 5.28 16.84 -8.08
CA ILE A 343 5.50 15.65 -7.25
C ILE A 343 5.36 16.09 -5.79
N VAL A 344 4.54 15.38 -5.03
CA VAL A 344 4.33 15.57 -3.58
C VAL A 344 4.71 14.28 -2.87
N TRP A 345 5.66 14.35 -1.95
CA TRP A 345 6.08 13.23 -1.13
C TRP A 345 5.59 13.39 0.31
N ASN A 346 4.84 12.41 0.81
CA ASN A 346 4.50 12.28 2.22
C ASN A 346 5.60 11.52 2.95
N MET A 347 6.24 12.16 3.93
CA MET A 347 7.31 11.53 4.72
C MET A 347 6.81 11.33 6.15
N HIS A 348 6.25 10.14 6.38
CA HIS A 348 5.57 9.86 7.63
C HIS A 348 6.17 8.68 8.40
N GLN A 349 6.30 8.86 9.71
CA GLN A 349 6.51 7.81 10.69
C GLN A 349 5.77 8.21 11.99
N PRO A 350 4.96 7.33 12.61
CA PRO A 350 4.39 7.56 13.93
C PRO A 350 5.45 7.65 15.03
N LEU A 351 5.03 8.04 16.23
CA LEU A 351 5.91 8.15 17.39
C LEU A 351 6.30 6.76 17.93
N TYR A 352 7.58 6.40 17.82
CA TYR A 352 8.13 5.14 18.34
C TYR A 352 8.69 5.22 19.75
N VAL A 353 8.69 6.41 20.36
CA VAL A 353 9.09 6.58 21.77
C VAL A 353 7.87 6.32 22.67
N ALA A 354 8.06 5.57 23.75
CA ALA A 354 7.05 5.31 24.78
C ALA A 354 7.08 6.36 25.91
N PRO A 355 6.04 6.46 26.77
CA PRO A 355 5.96 7.43 27.88
C PRO A 355 7.19 7.49 28.83
N ASN A 356 7.93 6.40 28.94
CA ASN A 356 9.15 6.28 29.74
C ASN A 356 10.44 6.76 29.02
N GLY A 357 10.34 7.20 27.77
CA GLY A 357 11.46 7.61 26.92
C GLY A 357 12.16 6.48 26.15
N SER A 358 11.68 5.23 26.18
CA SER A 358 12.31 4.15 25.39
C SER A 358 11.79 4.07 23.95
N TRP A 359 12.69 3.81 23.01
CA TRP A 359 12.40 3.51 21.61
C TRP A 359 11.86 2.07 21.46
N GLU A 360 10.64 1.95 20.97
CA GLU A 360 9.91 0.67 20.81
C GLU A 360 10.01 0.07 19.39
N GLN A 361 10.41 0.86 18.39
CA GLN A 361 10.70 0.40 17.03
C GLN A 361 11.88 1.18 16.42
N PRO A 362 12.61 0.61 15.45
CA PRO A 362 13.80 1.23 14.88
C PRO A 362 13.56 2.06 13.60
N TRP A 363 12.32 2.20 13.11
CA TRP A 363 12.07 2.57 11.72
C TRP A 363 12.52 3.98 11.34
N VAL A 364 12.34 4.99 12.20
CA VAL A 364 12.92 6.34 11.98
C VAL A 364 14.45 6.30 11.82
N TRP A 365 15.13 5.46 12.61
CA TRP A 365 16.59 5.28 12.51
C TRP A 365 16.96 4.61 11.18
N LEU A 366 16.32 3.49 10.86
CA LEU A 366 16.61 2.70 9.65
C LEU A 366 16.31 3.46 8.36
N HIS A 367 15.12 4.06 8.24
CA HIS A 367 14.66 4.69 7.01
C HIS A 367 15.37 6.01 6.67
N THR A 368 16.18 6.52 7.61
CA THR A 368 17.04 7.67 7.37
C THR A 368 18.43 7.28 6.88
N GLY A 369 19.02 6.18 7.38
CA GLY A 369 20.43 5.84 7.10
C GLY A 369 20.75 4.44 6.57
N GLN A 370 19.87 3.44 6.65
CA GLN A 370 20.27 2.02 6.58
C GLN A 370 19.41 1.11 5.67
N ASP A 371 18.44 1.62 4.92
CA ASP A 371 17.57 0.78 4.08
C ASP A 371 18.32 -0.02 3.00
N PHE A 372 19.32 0.59 2.35
CA PHE A 372 19.98 -0.01 1.20
C PHE A 372 21.41 0.53 0.99
N ILE A 373 22.13 -0.10 0.03
CA ILE A 373 23.47 0.32 -0.39
C ILE A 373 23.37 1.12 -1.69
N TRP A 374 23.79 2.39 -1.65
CA TRP A 374 23.88 3.27 -2.82
C TRP A 374 25.33 3.70 -3.02
N ASN A 375 25.87 3.54 -4.23
CA ASN A 375 27.26 3.85 -4.57
C ASN A 375 28.31 3.29 -3.57
N GLY A 376 28.01 2.15 -2.94
CA GLY A 376 28.89 1.46 -1.99
C GLY A 376 28.82 1.96 -0.54
N SER A 377 27.87 2.84 -0.20
CA SER A 377 27.61 3.30 1.17
C SER A 377 26.18 2.95 1.61
N LEU A 378 25.95 2.80 2.92
CA LEU A 378 24.60 2.72 3.48
C LEU A 378 23.91 4.08 3.36
N VAL A 379 22.61 4.06 3.09
CA VAL A 379 21.73 5.23 2.94
C VAL A 379 20.28 4.80 3.21
N GLY A 380 19.45 5.68 3.76
CA GLY A 380 18.00 5.44 3.90
C GLY A 380 17.17 6.04 2.77
N ALA A 381 15.88 5.69 2.73
CA ALA A 381 14.92 6.24 1.79
C ALA A 381 14.93 7.78 1.78
N TYR A 382 14.86 8.41 2.96
CA TYR A 382 14.80 9.87 3.10
C TYR A 382 16.08 10.58 2.65
N GLU A 383 17.25 9.98 2.91
CA GLU A 383 18.54 10.52 2.48
C GLU A 383 18.74 10.38 0.96
N LEU A 384 18.38 9.21 0.38
CA LEU A 384 18.50 8.99 -1.06
C LEU A 384 17.67 10.00 -1.86
N GLN A 385 16.42 10.20 -1.45
CA GLN A 385 15.54 11.21 -2.06
C GLN A 385 16.24 12.57 -2.14
N ALA A 386 16.81 13.04 -1.03
CA ALA A 386 17.55 14.31 -0.94
C ALA A 386 18.77 14.35 -1.88
N LEU A 387 19.55 13.26 -1.93
CA LEU A 387 20.72 13.13 -2.81
C LEU A 387 20.32 13.21 -4.29
N LEU A 388 19.23 12.56 -4.70
CA LEU A 388 18.79 12.55 -6.09
C LEU A 388 18.14 13.89 -6.50
N ILE A 389 17.36 14.53 -5.63
CA ILE A 389 16.83 15.90 -5.87
C ILE A 389 17.99 16.90 -6.03
N LYS A 390 19.05 16.77 -5.25
CA LYS A 390 20.28 17.57 -5.42
C LYS A 390 20.92 17.35 -6.78
N GLN A 391 21.07 16.09 -7.19
CA GLN A 391 21.76 15.67 -8.40
C GLN A 391 21.05 16.12 -9.70
N PHE A 392 19.71 16.05 -9.73
CA PHE A 392 18.93 16.28 -10.95
C PHE A 392 18.28 17.66 -11.02
N ASN A 393 17.85 18.09 -12.21
CA ASN A 393 17.13 19.35 -12.40
C ASN A 393 15.61 19.12 -12.22
N VAL A 394 15.23 18.79 -10.99
CA VAL A 394 13.83 18.59 -10.59
C VAL A 394 13.48 19.48 -9.40
N SER A 395 12.24 19.99 -9.38
CA SER A 395 11.62 20.62 -8.20
C SER A 395 10.50 19.74 -7.69
N VAL A 396 10.38 19.61 -6.37
CA VAL A 396 9.37 18.75 -5.71
C VAL A 396 8.76 19.45 -4.50
N THR A 397 7.60 18.95 -4.08
CA THR A 397 6.96 19.30 -2.82
C THR A 397 7.12 18.11 -1.88
N ILE A 398 7.42 18.35 -0.60
CA ILE A 398 7.62 17.30 0.39
C ILE A 398 6.97 17.75 1.69
N ASP A 399 6.14 16.95 2.33
CA ASP A 399 5.95 17.11 3.77
C ASP A 399 6.97 16.26 4.53
N PHE A 400 7.32 16.73 5.71
CA PHE A 400 7.87 15.87 6.75
C PHE A 400 6.93 16.00 7.92
N THR A 401 6.20 14.93 8.23
CA THR A 401 5.26 14.98 9.35
C THR A 401 5.98 15.44 10.62
N PRO A 402 5.41 16.39 11.40
CA PRO A 402 6.09 16.95 12.57
C PRO A 402 6.56 15.90 13.59
N VAL A 403 5.83 14.81 13.73
CA VAL A 403 6.25 13.64 14.53
C VAL A 403 7.53 12.95 14.02
N LEU A 404 7.77 12.90 12.70
CA LEU A 404 9.04 12.45 12.13
C LEU A 404 10.16 13.46 12.41
N LEU A 405 9.90 14.75 12.22
CA LEU A 405 10.87 15.82 12.51
C LEU A 405 11.27 15.86 13.99
N TYR A 406 10.28 15.72 14.89
CA TYR A 406 10.49 15.66 16.33
C TYR A 406 11.35 14.46 16.73
N GLN A 407 11.15 13.30 16.09
CA GLN A 407 11.98 12.12 16.32
C GLN A 407 13.40 12.28 15.75
N TRP A 408 13.59 12.93 14.59
CA TRP A 408 14.91 13.27 14.08
C TRP A 408 15.67 14.24 15.00
N GLU A 409 15.04 15.32 15.45
CA GLU A 409 15.69 16.25 16.39
C GLU A 409 15.92 15.57 17.76
N THR A 410 15.06 14.63 18.18
CA THR A 410 15.32 13.76 19.35
C THR A 410 16.60 12.94 19.16
N ILE A 411 16.78 12.29 18.00
CA ILE A 411 18.00 11.51 17.67
C ILE A 411 19.26 12.39 17.74
N LEU A 412 19.17 13.67 17.37
CA LEU A 412 20.30 14.60 17.41
C LEU A 412 20.61 15.18 18.80
N HIS A 413 19.64 15.16 19.73
CA HIS A 413 19.75 15.77 21.06
C HIS A 413 19.79 14.75 22.21
N GLU A 414 19.45 13.47 21.97
CA GLU A 414 19.51 12.40 22.96
C GLU A 414 20.95 11.88 23.16
N GLU A 415 21.44 11.89 24.40
CA GLU A 415 22.80 11.41 24.70
C GLU A 415 22.93 9.87 24.75
N ASN A 416 21.85 9.15 25.11
CA ASN A 416 21.88 7.71 25.37
C ASN A 416 20.55 7.01 25.00
N ALA A 417 20.30 6.81 23.70
CA ALA A 417 19.13 6.10 23.19
C ALA A 417 18.89 4.74 23.87
N THR A 418 17.73 4.60 24.49
CA THR A 418 17.32 3.36 25.18
C THR A 418 16.28 2.62 24.35
N PHE A 419 16.62 1.43 23.86
CA PHE A 419 15.74 0.59 23.05
C PHE A 419 15.14 -0.55 23.88
N THR A 420 13.88 -0.91 23.65
CA THR A 420 13.23 -2.04 24.36
C THR A 420 13.61 -3.41 23.80
N SER A 421 14.14 -3.47 22.59
CA SER A 421 14.70 -4.67 21.97
C SER A 421 16.00 -4.35 21.23
N ASN A 422 16.83 -5.38 20.97
CA ASN A 422 18.01 -5.23 20.13
C ASN A 422 17.60 -5.26 18.65
N PHE A 423 17.35 -4.08 18.09
CA PHE A 423 16.96 -3.91 16.69
C PHE A 423 18.13 -3.94 15.69
N GLY A 424 19.39 -3.99 16.14
CA GLY A 424 20.56 -3.97 15.26
C GLY A 424 20.92 -2.59 14.67
N VAL A 425 20.33 -1.51 15.19
CA VAL A 425 20.52 -0.11 14.75
C VAL A 425 21.96 0.35 14.95
N ASN A 426 22.60 0.87 13.90
CA ASN A 426 23.93 1.48 13.96
C ASN A 426 23.87 2.96 14.37
N VAL A 427 23.57 3.21 15.66
CA VAL A 427 23.34 4.54 16.27
C VAL A 427 24.32 5.63 15.79
N SER A 428 25.63 5.34 15.68
CA SER A 428 26.61 6.33 15.22
C SER A 428 26.42 6.74 13.75
N HIS A 429 26.11 5.79 12.87
CA HIS A 429 25.82 6.05 11.46
C HIS A 429 24.51 6.80 11.29
N ASP A 430 23.47 6.42 12.07
CA ASP A 430 22.14 7.03 11.94
C ASP A 430 22.11 8.48 12.41
N ILE A 431 22.83 8.84 13.48
CA ILE A 431 22.99 10.23 13.91
C ILE A 431 23.69 11.06 12.80
N GLU A 432 24.71 10.50 12.15
CA GLU A 432 25.38 11.14 11.02
C GLU A 432 24.44 11.30 9.81
N ALA A 433 23.66 10.27 9.48
CA ALA A 433 22.69 10.26 8.37
C ALA A 433 21.52 11.23 8.60
N VAL A 434 20.92 11.26 9.80
CA VAL A 434 19.86 12.22 10.19
C VAL A 434 20.37 13.66 10.07
N ASN A 435 21.54 13.95 10.65
CA ASN A 435 22.16 15.27 10.58
C ASN A 435 22.49 15.68 9.14
N TYR A 436 23.03 14.78 8.32
CA TYR A 436 23.31 15.04 6.92
C TYR A 436 22.03 15.30 6.11
N THR A 437 21.02 14.45 6.27
CA THR A 437 19.73 14.52 5.57
C THR A 437 18.99 15.81 5.88
N LEU A 438 18.86 16.18 7.16
CA LEU A 438 18.26 17.44 7.59
C LEU A 438 18.97 18.66 6.99
N ASN A 439 20.31 18.71 7.05
CA ASN A 439 21.07 19.82 6.49
C ASN A 439 20.99 19.89 4.95
N LEU A 440 20.87 18.73 4.28
CA LEU A 440 20.68 18.66 2.84
C LEU A 440 19.29 19.19 2.45
N TYR A 441 18.21 18.78 3.12
CA TYR A 441 16.88 19.35 2.88
C TYR A 441 16.84 20.86 3.17
N LYS A 442 17.39 21.33 4.31
CA LYS A 442 17.54 22.78 4.60
C LYS A 442 18.27 23.53 3.47
N THR A 443 19.20 22.89 2.77
CA THR A 443 19.87 23.45 1.59
C THR A 443 18.96 23.47 0.36
N LEU A 444 18.29 22.36 0.03
CA LEU A 444 17.41 22.24 -1.15
C LEU A 444 16.19 23.18 -1.07
N ILE A 445 15.65 23.40 0.14
CA ILE A 445 14.59 24.36 0.43
C ILE A 445 15.05 25.78 0.12
N LYS A 446 16.24 26.15 0.61
CA LYS A 446 16.86 27.45 0.34
C LYS A 446 17.20 27.67 -1.15
N GLU A 447 17.47 26.59 -1.89
CA GLU A 447 17.67 26.63 -3.34
C GLU A 447 16.35 26.71 -4.13
N GLY A 448 15.19 26.52 -3.50
CA GLY A 448 13.88 26.49 -4.16
C GLY A 448 13.57 25.18 -4.89
N LYS A 449 14.38 24.12 -4.69
CA LYS A 449 14.15 22.79 -5.25
C LYS A 449 13.11 21.98 -4.47
N VAL A 450 12.95 22.28 -3.19
CA VAL A 450 11.99 21.61 -2.30
C VAL A 450 11.09 22.66 -1.66
N GLU A 451 9.79 22.57 -1.90
CA GLU A 451 8.79 23.19 -1.04
C GLU A 451 8.46 22.24 0.11
N VAL A 452 8.34 22.77 1.34
CA VAL A 452 7.89 22.00 2.50
C VAL A 452 6.44 22.32 2.81
N LEU A 453 5.63 21.28 3.00
CA LEU A 453 4.28 21.40 3.57
C LEU A 453 4.32 21.18 5.09
N THR A 454 3.36 21.78 5.80
CA THR A 454 3.04 21.39 7.18
C THR A 454 2.13 20.15 7.19
N VAL A 455 1.96 19.53 8.35
CA VAL A 455 1.01 18.44 8.61
C VAL A 455 0.55 18.59 10.07
N PRO A 456 -0.70 18.27 10.44
CA PRO A 456 -1.08 18.24 11.86
C PRO A 456 -0.20 17.23 12.64
N PHE A 457 0.27 17.61 13.82
CA PHE A 457 1.53 17.13 14.40
C PHE A 457 1.72 15.60 14.43
N TYR A 458 0.74 14.87 14.96
CA TYR A 458 0.79 13.40 15.09
C TYR A 458 0.01 12.67 13.98
N HIS A 459 -0.18 13.32 12.83
CA HIS A 459 -0.93 12.78 11.68
C HIS A 459 -2.34 12.22 12.06
N PRO A 460 -3.16 12.95 12.84
CA PRO A 460 -4.50 12.53 13.22
C PRO A 460 -5.45 12.43 12.02
N LEU A 461 -6.39 11.48 12.06
CA LEU A 461 -7.44 11.39 11.03
C LEU A 461 -8.54 12.44 11.29
N GLN A 462 -8.26 13.67 10.87
CA GLN A 462 -9.01 14.87 11.26
C GLN A 462 -10.54 14.73 11.18
N PRO A 463 -11.16 14.18 10.10
CA PRO A 463 -12.63 14.09 10.01
C PRO A 463 -13.32 13.32 11.15
N LEU A 464 -12.66 12.30 11.73
CA LEU A 464 -13.22 11.55 12.87
C LEU A 464 -13.14 12.36 14.16
N LEU A 465 -12.06 13.11 14.39
CA LEU A 465 -11.94 14.01 15.53
C LEU A 465 -12.98 15.14 15.45
N LEU A 466 -13.23 15.67 14.24
CA LEU A 466 -14.28 16.67 14.02
C LEU A 466 -15.69 16.10 14.27
N GLN A 467 -15.95 14.87 13.82
CA GLN A 467 -17.21 14.16 14.08
C GLN A 467 -17.48 13.98 15.59
N ASP A 468 -16.44 13.71 16.37
CA ASP A 468 -16.51 13.60 17.84
C ASP A 468 -16.48 14.97 18.55
N GLY A 469 -16.31 16.06 17.81
CA GLY A 469 -16.37 17.43 18.32
C GLY A 469 -15.04 17.97 18.88
N TYR A 470 -13.90 17.36 18.56
CA TYR A 470 -12.58 17.72 19.08
C TYR A 470 -11.89 18.79 18.20
N TRP A 471 -12.63 19.81 17.78
CA TRP A 471 -12.19 20.91 16.89
C TRP A 471 -10.91 21.60 17.37
N SER A 472 -10.81 21.85 18.67
CA SER A 472 -9.66 22.52 19.29
C SER A 472 -8.41 21.65 19.30
N ASP A 473 -8.54 20.32 19.35
CA ASP A 473 -7.41 19.39 19.32
C ASP A 473 -6.84 19.34 17.89
N VAL A 474 -7.72 19.29 16.88
CA VAL A 474 -7.32 19.39 15.47
C VAL A 474 -6.61 20.71 15.17
N LEU A 475 -7.12 21.85 15.67
CA LEU A 475 -6.49 23.16 15.49
C LEU A 475 -5.12 23.21 16.19
N ALA A 476 -5.04 22.77 17.45
CA ALA A 476 -3.78 22.72 18.19
C ALA A 476 -2.73 21.84 17.51
N GLN A 477 -3.13 20.68 16.97
CA GLN A 477 -2.23 19.81 16.21
C GLN A 477 -1.77 20.45 14.88
N ILE A 478 -2.61 21.22 14.18
CA ILE A 478 -2.21 22.01 13.00
C ILE A 478 -1.14 23.04 13.39
N GLU A 479 -1.43 23.90 14.38
CA GLU A 479 -0.54 24.97 14.81
C GLU A 479 0.78 24.44 15.39
N MET A 480 0.75 23.37 16.18
CA MET A 480 1.96 22.67 16.63
C MET A 480 2.79 22.14 15.46
N GLY A 481 2.13 21.65 14.41
CA GLY A 481 2.80 21.17 13.21
C GLY A 481 3.52 22.29 12.45
N GLU A 482 2.84 23.41 12.22
CA GLU A 482 3.42 24.60 11.59
C GLU A 482 4.62 25.13 12.38
N ASN A 483 4.53 25.15 13.72
CA ASN A 483 5.63 25.54 14.59
C ASN A 483 6.84 24.59 14.47
N MET A 484 6.65 23.27 14.43
CA MET A 484 7.74 22.30 14.29
C MET A 484 8.41 22.38 12.91
N THR A 485 7.63 22.50 11.83
CA THR A 485 8.15 22.74 10.48
C THR A 485 8.97 24.03 10.43
N HIS A 486 8.53 25.09 11.12
CA HIS A 486 9.28 26.33 11.22
C HIS A 486 10.55 26.21 12.06
N GLU A 487 10.51 25.54 13.20
CA GLU A 487 11.66 25.34 14.09
C GLU A 487 12.79 24.57 13.38
N VAL A 488 12.45 23.49 12.67
CA VAL A 488 13.44 22.65 11.98
C VAL A 488 13.94 23.28 10.69
N PHE A 489 13.05 23.74 9.79
CA PHE A 489 13.44 24.20 8.46
C PHE A 489 13.55 25.72 8.28
N GLY A 490 13.07 26.52 9.24
CA GLY A 490 13.08 27.97 9.18
C GLY A 490 12.05 28.58 8.21
N VAL A 491 11.08 27.80 7.75
CA VAL A 491 10.04 28.21 6.78
C VAL A 491 8.65 28.07 7.40
N TRP A 492 7.76 29.02 7.12
CA TRP A 492 6.33 28.86 7.37
C TRP A 492 5.71 28.26 6.12
N ALA A 493 5.19 27.03 6.22
CA ALA A 493 4.60 26.33 5.10
C ALA A 493 3.29 27.00 4.67
N ASN A 494 3.08 27.15 3.36
CA ASN A 494 1.89 27.82 2.82
C ASN A 494 0.73 26.84 2.51
N GLY A 495 1.01 25.54 2.60
CA GLY A 495 0.05 24.46 2.39
C GLY A 495 0.35 23.27 3.30
N THR A 496 -0.62 22.37 3.39
CA THR A 496 -0.56 21.17 4.23
C THR A 496 -0.65 19.90 3.40
N TRP A 497 -0.05 18.82 3.87
CA TRP A 497 -0.62 17.49 3.62
C TRP A 497 -1.81 17.32 4.56
N THR A 498 -2.98 16.99 4.04
CA THR A 498 -4.11 16.52 4.86
C THR A 498 -3.85 15.04 5.14
N PRO A 499 -3.71 14.59 6.40
CA PRO A 499 -3.43 13.19 6.73
C PRO A 499 -4.35 12.23 5.98
N GLU A 500 -3.77 11.25 5.28
CA GLU A 500 -4.49 10.24 4.47
C GLU A 500 -5.35 10.83 3.32
N MET A 501 -5.16 12.11 3.02
CA MET A 501 -6.12 12.95 2.28
C MET A 501 -7.55 12.84 2.84
N ALA A 502 -7.69 12.54 4.14
CA ALA A 502 -8.95 12.40 4.84
C ALA A 502 -9.58 13.77 5.08
N PHE A 503 -10.59 14.10 4.29
CA PHE A 503 -11.13 15.45 4.20
C PHE A 503 -12.62 15.50 4.57
N ASP A 504 -13.01 16.56 5.25
CA ASP A 504 -14.37 17.01 5.50
C ASP A 504 -14.47 18.52 5.19
N MET A 505 -15.64 18.99 4.78
CA MET A 505 -15.84 20.39 4.37
C MET A 505 -15.60 21.42 5.49
N ASP A 506 -15.72 21.04 6.75
CA ASP A 506 -15.51 21.95 7.87
C ASP A 506 -14.00 22.19 8.15
N LEU A 507 -13.10 21.32 7.65
CA LEU A 507 -11.65 21.56 7.67
C LEU A 507 -11.24 22.84 6.95
N VAL A 508 -12.03 23.28 5.95
CA VAL A 508 -11.80 24.56 5.26
C VAL A 508 -11.76 25.73 6.27
N GLY A 509 -12.58 25.66 7.32
CA GLY A 509 -12.60 26.66 8.39
C GLY A 509 -11.30 26.67 9.19
N LEU A 510 -10.85 25.50 9.67
CA LEU A 510 -9.63 25.37 10.47
C LEU A 510 -8.37 25.73 9.68
N TYR A 511 -8.26 25.31 8.42
CA TYR A 511 -7.14 25.71 7.56
C TYR A 511 -7.11 27.22 7.27
N ASN A 512 -8.28 27.86 7.12
CA ASN A 512 -8.34 29.33 7.02
C ASN A 512 -7.96 30.05 8.33
N GLU A 513 -8.25 29.43 9.48
CA GLU A 513 -7.93 29.98 10.80
C GLU A 513 -6.42 29.91 11.10
N SER A 514 -5.74 28.79 10.75
CA SER A 514 -4.29 28.65 10.92
C SER A 514 -3.47 29.37 9.83
N GLY A 515 -4.07 29.64 8.66
CA GLY A 515 -3.43 30.35 7.54
C GLY A 515 -2.95 29.44 6.39
N ILE A 516 -3.24 28.14 6.45
CA ILE A 516 -3.02 27.17 5.38
C ILE A 516 -3.85 27.56 4.14
N SER A 517 -3.18 27.81 3.01
CA SER A 517 -3.84 28.28 1.78
C SER A 517 -4.16 27.17 0.77
N PHE A 518 -3.49 26.01 0.86
CA PHE A 518 -3.73 24.88 -0.02
C PHE A 518 -3.50 23.50 0.63
N THR A 519 -4.11 22.48 0.05
CA THR A 519 -3.86 21.05 0.36
C THR A 519 -3.90 20.18 -0.90
N ILE A 520 -3.56 18.90 -0.75
CA ILE A 520 -3.58 17.87 -1.80
C ILE A 520 -4.65 16.84 -1.46
N LEU A 521 -5.53 16.49 -2.42
CA LEU A 521 -6.58 15.48 -2.26
C LEU A 521 -6.61 14.51 -3.44
N ASP A 522 -7.24 13.33 -3.31
CA ASP A 522 -7.29 12.34 -4.40
C ASP A 522 -8.43 12.61 -5.42
N GLN A 523 -8.11 12.60 -6.73
CA GLN A 523 -9.12 12.92 -7.75
C GLN A 523 -10.29 11.91 -7.76
N GLN A 524 -10.05 10.63 -7.51
CA GLN A 524 -11.07 9.58 -7.56
C GLN A 524 -11.92 9.57 -6.29
N ALA A 525 -11.34 9.89 -5.14
CA ALA A 525 -12.05 10.02 -3.86
C ALA A 525 -13.07 11.16 -3.84
N PHE A 526 -12.78 12.28 -4.51
CA PHE A 526 -13.56 13.52 -4.36
C PHE A 526 -14.24 14.00 -5.65
N LEU A 527 -13.53 14.18 -6.77
CA LEU A 527 -14.09 14.86 -7.97
C LEU A 527 -15.38 14.25 -8.55
N PRO A 528 -15.65 12.92 -8.51
CA PRO A 528 -16.92 12.36 -8.96
C PRO A 528 -18.15 12.83 -8.16
N TYR A 529 -17.96 13.40 -6.97
CA TYR A 529 -19.01 13.70 -6.01
C TYR A 529 -19.23 15.19 -5.76
N VAL A 530 -18.30 16.06 -6.20
CA VAL A 530 -18.36 17.50 -5.94
C VAL A 530 -19.44 18.22 -6.73
N THR A 531 -19.88 19.36 -6.21
CA THR A 531 -20.70 20.33 -6.95
C THR A 531 -19.80 21.36 -7.63
N LEU A 532 -19.83 21.41 -8.97
CA LEU A 532 -19.16 22.45 -9.74
C LEU A 532 -19.91 23.78 -9.61
N VAL A 533 -19.25 24.81 -9.09
CA VAL A 533 -19.78 26.18 -8.97
C VAL A 533 -19.38 27.01 -10.20
N ASN A 534 -18.12 26.89 -10.65
CA ASN A 534 -17.59 27.58 -11.83
C ASN A 534 -16.40 26.82 -12.45
N GLY A 535 -16.16 26.98 -13.75
CA GLY A 535 -14.97 26.43 -14.43
C GLY A 535 -15.18 25.02 -15.00
N SER A 536 -14.26 24.11 -14.70
CA SER A 536 -14.20 22.75 -15.27
C SER A 536 -13.76 21.73 -14.23
N LEU A 537 -14.26 20.49 -14.32
CA LEU A 537 -13.85 19.34 -13.48
C LEU A 537 -12.66 18.55 -14.06
N ASN A 538 -11.91 19.11 -15.01
CA ASN A 538 -10.63 18.51 -15.44
C ASN A 538 -9.64 18.51 -14.25
N PRO A 539 -9.09 17.36 -13.83
CA PRO A 539 -8.18 17.30 -12.67
C PRO A 539 -6.84 18.01 -12.89
N ASP A 540 -6.41 18.25 -14.14
CA ASP A 540 -5.09 18.80 -14.47
C ASP A 540 -4.98 20.33 -14.22
N GLN A 541 -5.48 20.82 -13.09
CA GLN A 541 -5.48 22.23 -12.66
C GLN A 541 -5.63 22.36 -11.13
N PRO A 542 -5.21 23.48 -10.52
CA PRO A 542 -5.62 23.82 -9.15
C PRO A 542 -7.09 24.28 -9.09
N PHE A 543 -7.80 23.84 -8.06
CA PHE A 543 -9.20 24.18 -7.75
C PHE A 543 -9.30 25.09 -6.54
N ILE A 544 -10.38 25.87 -6.45
CA ILE A 544 -10.85 26.48 -5.19
C ILE A 544 -11.98 25.60 -4.63
N VAL A 545 -11.81 25.11 -3.42
CA VAL A 545 -12.88 24.48 -2.63
C VAL A 545 -13.50 25.55 -1.73
N GLU A 546 -14.81 25.79 -1.85
CA GLU A 546 -15.56 26.78 -1.07
C GLU A 546 -16.54 26.08 -0.11
N ASN A 547 -16.55 26.47 1.17
CA ASN A 547 -17.51 25.98 2.16
C ASN A 547 -18.80 26.81 2.22
N ASN A 548 -19.78 26.36 2.99
CA ASN A 548 -21.09 27.04 3.12
C ASN A 548 -21.03 28.43 3.80
N LEU A 549 -19.89 28.82 4.39
CA LEU A 549 -19.62 30.15 4.95
C LEU A 549 -18.89 31.08 3.96
N GLY A 550 -18.51 30.59 2.78
CA GLY A 550 -17.72 31.33 1.80
C GLY A 550 -16.22 31.40 2.14
N GLN A 551 -15.73 30.56 3.05
CA GLN A 551 -14.29 30.34 3.25
C GLN A 551 -13.77 29.40 2.17
N THR A 552 -12.49 29.52 1.81
CA THR A 552 -11.92 28.81 0.66
C THR A 552 -10.55 28.23 0.95
N ILE A 553 -10.25 27.06 0.38
CA ILE A 553 -8.90 26.51 0.30
C ILE A 553 -8.60 26.11 -1.15
N ILE A 554 -7.33 26.22 -1.58
CA ILE A 554 -6.91 25.72 -2.88
C ILE A 554 -6.63 24.22 -2.78
N VAL A 555 -7.11 23.42 -3.75
CA VAL A 555 -6.82 21.99 -3.81
C VAL A 555 -6.16 21.64 -5.13
N LEU A 556 -5.03 20.95 -5.05
CA LEU A 556 -4.46 20.19 -6.16
C LEU A 556 -4.94 18.74 -6.02
N PHE A 557 -5.63 18.22 -7.04
CA PHE A 557 -6.03 16.82 -7.02
C PHE A 557 -4.92 15.93 -7.56
N ARG A 558 -4.48 14.93 -6.79
CA ARG A 558 -3.53 13.94 -7.28
C ARG A 558 -4.18 13.05 -8.33
N ASN A 559 -3.43 12.77 -9.39
CA ASN A 559 -3.80 11.79 -10.40
C ASN A 559 -3.66 10.40 -9.78
N THR A 560 -4.78 9.79 -9.39
CA THR A 560 -4.82 8.51 -8.65
C THR A 560 -4.05 7.40 -9.37
N THR A 561 -4.26 7.25 -10.68
CA THR A 561 -3.61 6.20 -11.48
C THR A 561 -2.10 6.40 -11.53
N LEU A 562 -1.64 7.58 -11.94
CA LEU A 562 -0.20 7.85 -12.06
C LEU A 562 0.50 7.83 -10.69
N SER A 563 -0.16 8.29 -9.63
CA SER A 563 0.39 8.24 -8.27
C SER A 563 0.54 6.80 -7.75
N ASN A 564 -0.44 5.93 -8.03
CA ASN A 564 -0.35 4.51 -7.66
C ASN A 564 0.66 3.75 -8.53
N GLU A 565 0.79 4.08 -9.81
CA GLU A 565 1.85 3.49 -10.65
C GLU A 565 3.24 3.94 -10.19
N PHE A 566 3.42 5.22 -9.82
CA PHE A 566 4.66 5.72 -9.23
C PHE A 566 4.96 5.02 -7.88
N GLY A 567 3.96 4.87 -7.02
CA GLY A 567 4.15 4.28 -5.68
C GLY A 567 4.46 2.79 -5.67
N PHE A 568 3.98 2.04 -6.68
CA PHE A 568 4.01 0.57 -6.65
C PHE A 568 4.53 -0.05 -7.96
N LYS A 569 3.87 0.21 -9.10
CA LYS A 569 4.16 -0.48 -10.38
C LYS A 569 5.57 -0.19 -10.89
N PHE A 570 5.97 1.08 -10.89
CA PHE A 570 7.26 1.54 -11.41
C PHE A 570 8.46 1.01 -10.63
N PHE A 571 8.22 0.46 -9.45
CA PHE A 571 9.22 -0.14 -8.57
C PHE A 571 9.10 -1.68 -8.55
N SER A 572 8.45 -2.26 -9.56
CA SER A 572 8.34 -3.71 -9.80
C SER A 572 8.87 -4.16 -11.17
N GLN A 573 9.46 -3.24 -11.93
CA GLN A 573 9.92 -3.43 -13.31
C GLN A 573 11.32 -2.82 -13.51
N SER A 574 11.85 -2.81 -14.74
CA SER A 574 13.20 -2.26 -14.98
C SER A 574 13.21 -0.71 -14.95
N PRO A 575 14.29 -0.07 -14.45
CA PRO A 575 14.39 1.38 -14.39
C PRO A 575 14.16 2.06 -15.76
N GLN A 576 14.60 1.42 -16.84
CA GLN A 576 14.46 1.95 -18.21
C GLN A 576 13.01 1.89 -18.71
N LEU A 577 12.23 0.88 -18.31
CA LEU A 577 10.81 0.78 -18.63
C LEU A 577 10.01 1.80 -17.82
N THR A 578 10.32 1.94 -16.53
CA THR A 578 9.73 2.95 -15.65
C THR A 578 9.94 4.37 -16.15
N ALA A 579 11.17 4.74 -16.52
CA ALA A 579 11.46 6.03 -17.13
C ALA A 579 10.72 6.24 -18.47
N GLN A 580 10.58 5.18 -19.27
CA GLN A 580 9.81 5.24 -20.52
C GLN A 580 8.32 5.48 -20.27
N GLU A 581 7.67 4.66 -19.44
CA GLU A 581 6.23 4.70 -19.19
C GLU A 581 5.82 6.04 -18.59
N LEU A 582 6.51 6.52 -17.56
CA LEU A 582 6.23 7.82 -16.93
C LEU A 582 6.27 8.96 -17.96
N ILE A 583 7.34 9.04 -18.75
CA ILE A 583 7.51 10.12 -19.74
C ILE A 583 6.48 10.02 -20.87
N GLN A 584 6.12 8.80 -21.29
CA GLN A 584 5.11 8.59 -22.34
C GLN A 584 3.70 8.93 -21.84
N GLN A 585 3.32 8.55 -20.61
CA GLN A 585 2.05 8.96 -20.01
C GLN A 585 1.95 10.47 -19.81
N LEU A 586 3.01 11.12 -19.31
CA LEU A 586 3.05 12.58 -19.21
C LEU A 586 2.90 13.25 -20.59
N ALA A 587 3.46 12.65 -21.65
CA ALA A 587 3.27 13.14 -23.02
C ALA A 587 1.81 12.99 -23.49
N GLU A 588 1.13 11.89 -23.16
CA GLU A 588 -0.31 11.73 -23.43
C GLU A 588 -1.16 12.78 -22.70
N ILE A 589 -0.86 13.04 -21.42
CA ILE A 589 -1.56 14.10 -20.68
C ILE A 589 -1.29 15.46 -21.33
N TYR A 590 -0.05 15.77 -21.69
CA TYR A 590 0.30 17.00 -22.42
C TYR A 590 -0.41 17.11 -23.79
N MET A 591 -0.57 16.01 -24.53
CA MET A 591 -1.26 16.01 -25.82
C MET A 591 -2.72 16.47 -25.67
N ASN A 592 -3.38 16.07 -24.58
CA ASN A 592 -4.77 16.39 -24.27
C ASN A 592 -4.92 17.77 -23.57
N ASN A 593 -4.07 18.05 -22.59
CA ASN A 593 -4.12 19.20 -21.69
C ASN A 593 -2.78 19.98 -21.68
N PRO A 594 -2.39 20.63 -22.80
CA PRO A 594 -1.12 21.34 -22.89
C PRO A 594 -1.11 22.56 -21.96
N GLY A 595 -0.18 22.56 -21.00
CA GLY A 595 -0.16 23.56 -19.92
C GLY A 595 -1.03 23.25 -18.71
N GLY A 596 -1.48 21.99 -18.55
CA GLY A 596 -2.10 21.51 -17.32
C GLY A 596 -1.11 21.29 -16.17
N VAL A 597 -1.66 21.10 -14.96
CA VAL A 597 -0.95 20.77 -13.73
C VAL A 597 -1.29 19.35 -13.32
N VAL A 598 -0.36 18.41 -13.53
CA VAL A 598 -0.50 17.02 -13.07
C VAL A 598 0.13 16.90 -11.70
N THR A 599 -0.66 16.52 -10.70
CA THR A 599 -0.15 16.26 -9.35
C THR A 599 0.03 14.76 -9.15
N VAL A 600 1.22 14.35 -8.72
CA VAL A 600 1.58 12.98 -8.35
C VAL A 600 1.91 13.01 -6.87
N ALA A 601 1.12 12.35 -6.03
CA ALA A 601 1.24 12.48 -4.58
C ALA A 601 1.13 11.12 -3.86
N LEU A 602 2.12 10.79 -3.03
CA LEU A 602 2.29 9.46 -2.46
C LEU A 602 3.26 9.48 -1.27
N ASP A 603 3.26 8.41 -0.46
CA ASP A 603 4.29 8.18 0.55
C ASP A 603 5.68 8.04 -0.10
N GLY A 604 6.68 8.70 0.49
CA GLY A 604 8.02 8.78 -0.06
C GLY A 604 8.89 7.55 0.19
N GLU A 605 8.60 6.79 1.23
CA GLU A 605 9.34 5.59 1.58
C GLU A 605 8.82 4.32 0.86
N ASN A 606 7.52 4.24 0.57
CA ASN A 606 6.87 3.09 -0.09
C ASN A 606 7.62 2.58 -1.35
N PRO A 607 7.99 3.42 -2.33
CA PRO A 607 8.64 2.95 -3.55
C PRO A 607 10.03 2.33 -3.28
N LEU A 608 10.73 2.85 -2.28
CA LEU A 608 12.11 2.46 -1.95
C LEU A 608 12.16 1.25 -1.00
N ILE A 609 11.28 1.21 0.00
CA ILE A 609 11.24 0.13 1.01
C ILE A 609 10.59 -1.14 0.45
N PHE A 610 9.55 -1.05 -0.39
CA PHE A 610 8.90 -2.24 -0.95
C PHE A 610 9.73 -2.93 -2.03
N ASN A 611 10.70 -2.24 -2.64
CA ASN A 611 11.73 -2.86 -3.46
C ASN A 611 13.12 -2.24 -3.20
N PRO A 612 13.85 -2.69 -2.17
CA PRO A 612 15.20 -2.20 -1.87
C PRO A 612 16.26 -2.75 -2.84
N THR A 613 15.88 -3.63 -3.78
CA THR A 613 16.82 -4.23 -4.76
C THR A 613 17.02 -3.33 -5.97
N THR A 614 15.94 -2.76 -6.52
CA THR A 614 16.01 -1.85 -7.68
C THR A 614 15.54 -0.44 -7.39
N GLY A 615 14.75 -0.20 -6.32
CA GLY A 615 14.10 1.08 -6.07
C GLY A 615 15.01 2.31 -6.10
N PRO A 616 16.23 2.26 -5.55
CA PRO A 616 17.21 3.34 -5.70
C PRO A 616 17.59 3.66 -7.15
N SER A 617 17.67 2.63 -8.00
CA SER A 617 17.92 2.76 -9.45
C SER A 617 16.67 3.20 -10.21
N ASP A 618 15.48 2.79 -9.77
CA ASP A 618 14.20 3.16 -10.38
C ASP A 618 13.91 4.66 -10.15
N LEU A 619 14.05 5.16 -8.91
CA LEU A 619 13.93 6.59 -8.59
C LEU A 619 15.00 7.44 -9.29
N TYR A 620 16.24 6.93 -9.38
CA TYR A 620 17.30 7.56 -10.16
C TYR A 620 16.90 7.71 -11.64
N ALA A 621 16.35 6.66 -12.27
CA ALA A 621 15.94 6.70 -13.67
C ALA A 621 14.75 7.65 -13.89
N ILE A 622 13.80 7.72 -12.95
CA ILE A 622 12.71 8.69 -12.97
C ILE A 622 13.25 10.13 -12.95
N TYR A 623 14.05 10.50 -11.95
CA TYR A 623 14.56 11.88 -11.85
C TYR A 623 15.55 12.23 -12.97
N GLN A 624 16.33 11.26 -13.48
CA GLN A 624 17.11 11.46 -14.70
C GLN A 624 16.20 11.82 -15.87
N ALA A 625 15.18 11.01 -16.15
CA ALA A 625 14.29 11.23 -17.29
C ALA A 625 13.53 12.56 -17.16
N LEU A 626 12.97 12.88 -15.99
CA LEU A 626 12.33 14.18 -15.75
C LEU A 626 13.30 15.34 -15.99
N SER A 627 14.54 15.23 -15.50
CA SER A 627 15.59 16.24 -15.70
C SER A 627 16.04 16.37 -17.17
N GLU A 628 15.88 15.34 -18.00
CA GLU A 628 16.20 15.37 -19.43
C GLU A 628 15.13 16.09 -20.26
N TYR A 629 13.86 16.06 -19.86
CA TYR A 629 12.77 16.79 -20.51
C TYR A 629 12.46 18.16 -19.88
N GLN A 630 12.98 18.45 -18.70
CA GLN A 630 12.80 19.71 -17.96
C GLN A 630 13.04 20.95 -18.84
N GLY A 631 12.01 21.79 -18.97
CA GLY A 631 12.05 23.03 -19.75
C GLY A 631 11.80 22.88 -21.25
N SER A 632 11.47 21.67 -21.75
CA SER A 632 11.08 21.44 -23.14
C SER A 632 9.55 21.54 -23.31
N TRP A 633 8.84 20.43 -23.17
CA TRP A 633 7.37 20.32 -23.11
C TRP A 633 6.86 20.00 -21.70
N LEU A 634 7.77 19.72 -20.77
CA LEU A 634 7.51 19.34 -19.38
C LEU A 634 8.33 20.25 -18.45
N VAL A 635 7.75 20.64 -17.33
CA VAL A 635 8.46 21.25 -16.19
C VAL A 635 7.99 20.60 -14.89
N THR A 636 8.93 20.23 -14.03
CA THR A 636 8.66 19.97 -12.61
C THR A 636 8.55 21.30 -11.87
N GLN A 637 7.57 21.42 -10.98
CA GLN A 637 7.32 22.61 -10.16
C GLN A 637 6.96 22.19 -8.74
N THR A 638 7.19 23.07 -7.77
CA THR A 638 6.54 22.94 -6.46
C THR A 638 5.04 23.24 -6.55
N ALA A 639 4.26 22.85 -5.53
CA ALA A 639 2.82 23.07 -5.50
C ALA A 639 2.47 24.57 -5.55
N SER A 640 3.12 25.41 -4.73
CA SER A 640 2.94 26.87 -4.76
C SER A 640 3.35 27.48 -6.10
N GLU A 641 4.42 27.00 -6.73
CA GLU A 641 4.84 27.46 -8.06
C GLU A 641 3.78 27.15 -9.12
N ALA A 642 3.25 25.92 -9.14
CA ALA A 642 2.21 25.50 -10.07
C ALA A 642 0.90 26.28 -9.86
N ILE A 643 0.49 26.49 -8.60
CA ILE A 643 -0.66 27.33 -8.24
C ILE A 643 -0.45 28.77 -8.75
N ALA A 644 0.73 29.34 -8.57
CA ALA A 644 1.05 30.70 -9.00
C ALA A 644 1.10 30.89 -10.54
N THR A 645 1.63 29.92 -11.29
CA THR A 645 1.79 29.98 -12.75
C THR A 645 0.50 29.65 -13.53
N HIS A 646 -0.44 28.92 -12.92
CA HIS A 646 -1.71 28.52 -13.55
C HIS A 646 -2.90 29.34 -13.07
N LYS A 647 -2.93 29.68 -11.77
CA LYS A 647 -4.01 30.37 -11.03
C LYS A 647 -5.33 29.58 -11.05
N PRO A 648 -5.88 29.20 -9.88
CA PRO A 648 -7.14 28.46 -9.84
C PRO A 648 -8.29 29.35 -10.35
N THR A 649 -9.09 28.79 -11.27
CA THR A 649 -10.29 29.44 -11.83
C THR A 649 -11.54 28.59 -11.69
N SER A 650 -11.38 27.29 -11.45
CA SER A 650 -12.47 26.35 -11.19
C SER A 650 -12.81 26.34 -9.70
N ILE A 651 -14.09 26.48 -9.38
CA ILE A 651 -14.62 26.55 -8.02
C ILE A 651 -15.57 25.37 -7.81
N ILE A 652 -15.37 24.63 -6.72
CA ILE A 652 -16.13 23.44 -6.35
C ILE A 652 -16.53 23.50 -4.88
N THR A 653 -17.57 22.75 -4.51
CA THR A 653 -18.08 22.64 -3.13
C THR A 653 -18.72 21.26 -2.91
N ASN A 654 -19.20 20.99 -1.69
CA ASN A 654 -19.82 19.72 -1.28
C ASN A 654 -18.91 18.50 -1.53
N LEU A 655 -17.64 18.57 -1.13
CA LEU A 655 -16.79 17.37 -1.09
C LEU A 655 -17.35 16.42 -0.02
N PRO A 656 -17.45 15.11 -0.29
CA PRO A 656 -17.88 14.13 0.71
C PRO A 656 -16.80 13.94 1.80
N VAL A 657 -17.21 13.46 2.98
CA VAL A 657 -16.26 12.89 3.95
C VAL A 657 -15.61 11.66 3.32
N ASN A 658 -14.33 11.75 3.00
CA ASN A 658 -13.61 10.67 2.31
C ASN A 658 -12.09 10.71 2.57
N SER A 659 -11.35 9.69 2.14
CA SER A 659 -9.88 9.66 2.09
C SER A 659 -9.38 9.17 0.72
N TRP A 660 -8.07 9.13 0.51
CA TRP A 660 -7.48 8.51 -0.69
C TRP A 660 -7.76 7.00 -0.87
N ASP A 661 -8.24 6.29 0.17
CA ASP A 661 -8.73 4.91 0.07
C ASP A 661 -10.20 4.84 -0.43
N LEU A 662 -10.80 5.97 -0.82
CA LEU A 662 -12.20 6.09 -1.23
C LEU A 662 -13.23 5.79 -0.11
N ASN A 663 -12.77 5.62 1.13
CA ASN A 663 -13.59 5.47 2.34
C ASN A 663 -12.75 5.72 3.63
N LEU A 664 -13.31 5.51 4.83
CA LEU A 664 -12.59 5.61 6.12
C LEU A 664 -12.42 4.28 6.89
N ASN A 665 -12.66 3.12 6.26
CA ASN A 665 -12.69 1.81 6.94
C ASN A 665 -11.33 1.39 7.52
N TYR A 666 -10.22 1.89 7.00
CA TYR A 666 -8.92 1.66 7.59
C TYR A 666 -8.77 2.25 8.98
N TRP A 667 -9.53 3.27 9.37
CA TRP A 667 -9.46 3.86 10.71
C TRP A 667 -10.73 3.62 11.54
N ASN A 668 -11.89 3.51 10.88
CA ASN A 668 -13.16 3.21 11.55
C ASN A 668 -14.10 2.38 10.68
N ASN A 669 -14.16 1.07 10.95
CA ASN A 669 -15.08 0.10 10.33
C ASN A 669 -15.86 -0.75 11.37
N GLY A 670 -15.85 -0.33 12.63
CA GLY A 670 -16.45 -1.07 13.75
C GLY A 670 -15.67 -2.32 14.20
N TYR A 671 -14.49 -2.61 13.66
CA TYR A 671 -13.63 -3.68 14.18
C TYR A 671 -13.27 -3.43 15.64
N ILE A 672 -13.42 -4.47 16.48
CA ILE A 672 -13.35 -4.35 17.95
C ILE A 672 -12.05 -3.69 18.43
N GLY A 673 -10.90 -3.93 17.78
CA GLY A 673 -9.64 -3.30 18.15
C GLY A 673 -9.60 -1.79 17.89
N LYS A 674 -10.21 -1.30 16.79
CA LYS A 674 -10.29 0.14 16.48
C LYS A 674 -11.30 0.83 17.38
N THR A 675 -12.45 0.21 17.59
CA THR A 675 -13.47 0.68 18.54
C THR A 675 -12.91 0.80 19.95
N GLU A 676 -12.06 -0.14 20.39
CA GLU A 676 -11.39 -0.08 21.69
C GLU A 676 -10.38 1.07 21.78
N ILE A 677 -9.60 1.35 20.72
CA ILE A 677 -8.72 2.54 20.67
C ILE A 677 -9.54 3.81 20.81
N TRP A 678 -10.54 4.03 19.94
CA TRP A 678 -11.39 5.24 19.96
C TRP A 678 -12.10 5.45 21.30
N GLN A 679 -12.58 4.37 21.94
CA GLN A 679 -13.16 4.45 23.29
C GLN A 679 -12.15 4.88 24.36
N ASN A 680 -10.89 4.42 24.28
CA ASN A 680 -9.86 4.83 25.23
C ASN A 680 -9.33 6.25 24.96
N VAL A 681 -9.30 6.71 23.70
CA VAL A 681 -9.02 8.11 23.34
C VAL A 681 -10.08 9.04 23.91
N SER A 682 -11.36 8.78 23.66
CA SER A 682 -12.49 9.55 24.21
C SER A 682 -12.44 9.57 25.75
N LEU A 683 -12.23 8.42 26.40
CA LEU A 683 -12.09 8.34 27.86
C LEU A 683 -10.89 9.14 28.38
N ALA A 684 -9.74 9.09 27.71
CA ALA A 684 -8.56 9.85 28.10
C ALA A 684 -8.79 11.36 27.99
N ARG A 685 -9.40 11.81 26.88
CA ARG A 685 -9.79 13.20 26.64
C ARG A 685 -10.75 13.72 27.71
N GLU A 686 -11.77 12.95 28.05
CA GLU A 686 -12.74 13.31 29.12
C GLU A 686 -12.06 13.56 30.47
N TYR A 687 -11.19 12.64 30.92
CA TYR A 687 -10.45 12.80 32.17
C TYR A 687 -9.47 13.97 32.10
N LEU A 688 -8.75 14.14 30.97
CA LEU A 688 -7.77 15.20 30.81
C LEU A 688 -8.40 16.58 30.78
N ILE A 689 -9.53 16.77 30.09
CA ILE A 689 -10.29 18.02 30.09
C ILE A 689 -10.87 18.30 31.48
N ALA A 690 -11.43 17.29 32.16
CA ALA A 690 -11.87 17.43 33.54
C ALA A 690 -10.73 17.86 34.48
N TYR A 691 -9.50 17.40 34.25
CA TYR A 691 -8.34 17.82 35.05
C TYR A 691 -7.86 19.22 34.69
N THR A 692 -7.75 19.55 33.39
CA THR A 692 -7.32 20.86 32.87
C THR A 692 -8.25 21.98 33.33
N VAL A 693 -9.56 21.82 33.16
CA VAL A 693 -10.57 22.79 33.61
C VAL A 693 -10.63 22.86 35.15
N ALA A 694 -10.33 21.76 35.85
CA ALA A 694 -10.22 21.79 37.31
C ALA A 694 -8.99 22.56 37.79
N LEU A 695 -7.90 22.63 37.03
CA LEU A 695 -6.74 23.49 37.31
C LEU A 695 -7.02 24.97 37.00
N GLY A 696 -7.99 25.22 36.11
CA GLY A 696 -8.31 26.56 35.60
C GLY A 696 -7.56 26.92 34.31
N ASP A 697 -6.95 25.93 33.66
CA ASP A 697 -6.19 26.06 32.42
C ASP A 697 -7.09 25.91 31.17
N ASN A 698 -6.57 26.30 30.00
CA ASN A 698 -7.26 26.13 28.73
C ASN A 698 -7.14 24.68 28.24
N ILE A 699 -8.24 24.14 27.68
CA ILE A 699 -8.20 22.86 26.95
C ILE A 699 -7.41 23.00 25.65
N SER A 700 -6.92 21.86 25.14
CA SER A 700 -6.23 21.76 23.85
C SER A 700 -5.08 22.77 23.69
N PRO A 701 -4.14 22.89 24.65
CA PRO A 701 -3.04 23.82 24.56
C PRO A 701 -2.06 23.45 23.44
N LEU A 702 -1.34 24.44 22.93
CA LEU A 702 -0.12 24.22 22.15
C LEU A 702 0.97 23.76 23.11
N VAL A 703 1.43 22.52 22.95
CA VAL A 703 2.44 21.92 23.82
C VAL A 703 3.84 22.20 23.27
N TYR A 704 4.73 22.71 24.13
CA TYR A 704 6.15 22.82 23.80
C TYR A 704 6.87 21.48 24.01
N LEU A 705 7.69 21.05 23.04
CA LEU A 705 8.26 19.70 22.99
C LEU A 705 9.79 19.72 22.96
N PRO A 706 10.47 19.77 24.13
CA PRO A 706 11.92 19.71 24.19
C PRO A 706 12.46 18.35 23.72
N PHE A 707 13.38 18.37 22.75
CA PHE A 707 13.96 17.18 22.11
C PHE A 707 14.74 16.24 23.03
N ASN A 708 15.13 16.68 24.24
CA ASN A 708 15.94 15.92 25.18
C ASN A 708 15.13 15.21 26.28
N THR A 709 13.79 15.34 26.30
CA THR A 709 12.91 14.60 27.23
C THR A 709 11.75 13.88 26.53
N THR A 710 11.85 13.70 25.21
CA THR A 710 10.86 13.02 24.37
C THR A 710 10.34 11.72 25.02
N PRO A 711 9.00 11.50 25.09
CA PRO A 711 7.91 12.31 24.53
C PRO A 711 7.27 13.27 25.55
N ASN A 712 7.99 13.60 26.63
CA ASN A 712 7.51 14.45 27.73
C ASN A 712 7.77 15.93 27.47
N SER A 713 6.85 16.76 27.97
CA SER A 713 6.94 18.22 27.93
C SER A 713 7.49 18.80 29.25
N THR A 714 7.44 20.13 29.40
CA THR A 714 8.00 20.89 30.52
C THR A 714 7.32 20.65 31.87
N ASP A 715 6.05 20.24 31.87
CA ASP A 715 5.34 19.84 33.07
C ASP A 715 4.36 18.67 32.83
N LEU A 716 3.60 18.33 33.87
CA LEU A 716 2.66 17.21 33.82
C LEU A 716 1.46 17.46 32.91
N ILE A 717 0.84 18.65 32.91
CA ILE A 717 -0.40 18.85 32.17
C ILE A 717 -0.11 18.89 30.67
N ASP A 718 0.96 19.57 30.28
CA ASP A 718 1.46 19.61 28.90
C ASP A 718 1.90 18.23 28.41
N THR A 719 2.56 17.43 29.26
CA THR A 719 2.92 16.04 28.94
C THR A 719 1.69 15.17 28.67
N LEU A 720 0.62 15.33 29.47
CA LEU A 720 -0.61 14.56 29.28
C LEU A 720 -1.41 15.01 28.05
N TRP A 721 -1.38 16.29 27.69
CA TRP A 721 -1.92 16.78 26.41
C TRP A 721 -1.13 16.25 25.22
N ASN A 722 0.20 16.21 25.30
CA ASN A 722 1.02 15.58 24.26
C ASN A 722 0.64 14.10 24.07
N TYR A 723 0.49 13.36 25.17
CA TYR A 723 0.08 11.95 25.13
C TYR A 723 -1.30 11.74 24.50
N LEU A 724 -2.22 12.70 24.64
CA LEU A 724 -3.52 12.63 23.98
C LEU A 724 -3.35 12.81 22.47
N TYR A 725 -2.66 13.87 22.04
CA TYR A 725 -2.41 14.13 20.62
C TYR A 725 -1.66 12.97 19.94
N VAL A 726 -0.71 12.34 20.62
CA VAL A 726 -0.08 11.09 20.17
C VAL A 726 -1.14 10.02 19.92
N ALA A 727 -2.02 9.75 20.90
CA ALA A 727 -3.03 8.70 20.80
C ALA A 727 -4.13 8.95 19.74
N GLU A 728 -4.27 10.18 19.25
CA GLU A 728 -5.17 10.57 18.17
C GLU A 728 -4.62 10.28 16.75
N GLY A 729 -3.33 9.92 16.62
CA GLY A 729 -2.68 9.64 15.33
C GLY A 729 -3.35 8.53 14.51
N SER A 730 -3.33 8.66 13.17
CA SER A 730 -4.06 7.75 12.26
C SER A 730 -3.52 6.31 12.32
N ASP A 731 -2.21 6.13 12.48
CA ASP A 731 -1.49 4.85 12.40
C ASP A 731 -2.07 3.76 13.30
N TRP A 732 -2.42 4.13 14.54
CA TRP A 732 -2.88 3.18 15.55
C TRP A 732 -4.11 2.42 15.07
N THR A 733 -5.01 3.12 14.36
CA THR A 733 -6.25 2.53 13.86
C THR A 733 -6.11 1.96 12.45
N TRP A 734 -5.28 2.59 11.59
CA TRP A 734 -4.87 2.06 10.27
C TRP A 734 -4.37 0.61 10.41
N GLN A 735 -3.40 0.40 11.30
CA GLN A 735 -2.71 -0.88 11.50
C GLN A 735 -3.56 -1.90 12.27
N THR A 736 -4.57 -1.48 13.05
CA THR A 736 -5.30 -2.37 13.97
C THR A 736 -6.37 -3.21 13.27
N GLY A 737 -5.96 -4.38 12.79
CA GLY A 737 -6.87 -5.38 12.19
C GLY A 737 -7.28 -5.04 10.75
N PRO A 738 -8.42 -5.55 10.24
CA PRO A 738 -8.80 -5.36 8.85
C PRO A 738 -9.03 -3.86 8.52
N PRO A 739 -8.55 -3.36 7.37
CA PRO A 739 -7.96 -4.13 6.27
C PRO A 739 -6.44 -4.41 6.39
N ALA A 740 -5.67 -3.62 7.14
CA ALA A 740 -4.20 -3.67 7.11
C ALA A 740 -3.58 -4.90 7.81
N PHE A 741 -4.13 -5.32 8.94
CA PHE A 741 -3.57 -6.38 9.82
C PHE A 741 -2.10 -6.14 10.22
N GLY A 742 -1.79 -4.90 10.60
CA GLY A 742 -0.46 -4.50 11.08
C GLY A 742 -0.06 -5.11 12.43
N PRO A 743 1.18 -4.84 12.88
CA PRO A 743 1.70 -5.33 14.16
C PRO A 743 0.82 -4.94 15.36
N ILE A 744 0.62 -5.90 16.28
CA ILE A 744 -0.18 -5.71 17.51
C ILE A 744 0.30 -4.52 18.34
N TRP A 745 1.61 -4.23 18.29
CA TRP A 745 2.26 -3.10 18.96
C TRP A 745 1.54 -1.76 18.72
N PHE A 746 1.04 -1.49 17.51
CA PHE A 746 0.32 -0.25 17.21
C PHE A 746 -0.91 -0.03 18.10
N LYS A 747 -1.69 -1.08 18.31
CA LYS A 747 -2.84 -1.05 19.22
C LYS A 747 -2.38 -0.85 20.67
N GLU A 748 -1.35 -1.59 21.08
CA GLU A 748 -0.83 -1.54 22.44
C GLU A 748 -0.26 -0.16 22.79
N GLN A 749 0.36 0.54 21.83
CA GLN A 749 0.93 1.87 22.03
C GLN A 749 -0.14 2.94 22.30
N ALA A 750 -1.21 3.00 21.52
CA ALA A 750 -2.33 3.92 21.76
C ALA A 750 -3.03 3.65 23.10
N LEU A 751 -3.20 2.37 23.45
CA LEU A 751 -3.75 1.98 24.75
C LEU A 751 -2.80 2.32 25.92
N LEU A 752 -1.48 2.25 25.73
CA LEU A 752 -0.49 2.66 26.74
C LEU A 752 -0.55 4.16 27.03
N TYR A 753 -0.63 5.00 26.00
CA TYR A 753 -0.74 6.45 26.15
C TYR A 753 -2.03 6.86 26.87
N THR A 754 -3.17 6.40 26.38
CA THR A 754 -4.49 6.66 26.98
C THR A 754 -4.63 6.12 28.40
N HIS A 755 -4.11 4.91 28.68
CA HIS A 755 -4.06 4.36 30.04
C HIS A 755 -3.20 5.20 30.98
N THR A 756 -2.04 5.68 30.51
CA THR A 756 -1.16 6.58 31.26
C THR A 756 -1.89 7.87 31.65
N ILE A 757 -2.63 8.49 30.72
CA ILE A 757 -3.44 9.68 30.99
C ILE A 757 -4.49 9.40 32.07
N VAL A 758 -5.37 8.41 31.84
CA VAL A 758 -6.51 8.11 32.72
C VAL A 758 -6.04 7.72 34.12
N SER A 759 -4.99 6.90 34.24
CA SER A 759 -4.45 6.48 35.53
C SER A 759 -3.77 7.63 36.28
N THR A 760 -3.03 8.50 35.58
CA THR A 760 -2.37 9.66 36.17
C THR A 760 -3.38 10.69 36.66
N VAL A 761 -4.39 11.05 35.85
CA VAL A 761 -5.45 11.98 36.26
C VAL A 761 -6.22 11.45 37.47
N LYS A 762 -6.60 10.17 37.48
CA LYS A 762 -7.24 9.54 38.64
C LYS A 762 -6.37 9.63 39.90
N ASN A 763 -5.07 9.35 39.79
CA ASN A 763 -4.15 9.50 40.92
C ASN A 763 -4.04 10.95 41.42
N GLN A 764 -4.13 11.95 40.54
CA GLN A 764 -4.18 13.35 40.97
C GLN A 764 -5.48 13.64 41.74
N PHE A 765 -6.62 13.23 41.21
CA PHE A 765 -7.92 13.40 41.87
C PHE A 765 -8.05 12.63 43.21
N GLU A 766 -7.41 11.47 43.35
CA GLU A 766 -7.34 10.72 44.61
C GLU A 766 -6.62 11.49 45.75
N LYS A 767 -5.83 12.52 45.43
CA LYS A 767 -5.18 13.42 46.42
C LYS A 767 -6.13 14.48 46.98
N ILE A 768 -7.37 14.55 46.48
CA ILE A 768 -8.42 15.39 47.03
C ILE A 768 -9.16 14.55 48.08
N GLU A 769 -9.16 15.01 49.33
CA GLU A 769 -9.73 14.25 50.46
C GLU A 769 -10.74 15.09 51.25
N LEU A 770 -11.91 14.52 51.51
CA LEU A 770 -12.86 15.10 52.46
C LEU A 770 -12.41 14.82 53.90
N VAL A 771 -11.69 15.78 54.49
CA VAL A 771 -11.17 15.69 55.87
C VAL A 771 -12.30 15.65 56.90
N LYS A 772 -13.31 16.53 56.75
CA LYS A 772 -14.30 16.73 57.81
C LYS A 772 -15.60 17.34 57.32
N VAL A 773 -16.73 16.86 57.86
CA VAL A 773 -18.00 17.60 57.83
C VAL A 773 -18.52 17.73 59.25
N LYS A 774 -18.87 18.94 59.68
CA LYS A 774 -19.50 19.19 60.99
C LYS A 774 -20.62 20.22 60.93
N PRO A 775 -21.70 20.05 61.71
CA PRO A 775 -22.74 21.06 61.84
C PRO A 775 -22.23 22.24 62.69
N GLU A 776 -22.42 23.47 62.20
CA GLU A 776 -22.05 24.72 62.86
C GLU A 776 -23.28 25.65 62.92
N GLY A 777 -24.15 25.42 63.91
CA GLY A 777 -25.40 26.16 64.08
C GLY A 777 -26.43 25.85 62.97
N ASN A 778 -26.73 26.85 62.13
CA ASN A 778 -27.58 26.70 60.94
C ASN A 778 -26.77 26.49 59.65
N LYS A 779 -25.46 26.19 59.77
CA LYS A 779 -24.55 25.91 58.66
C LYS A 779 -23.97 24.50 58.79
N ILE A 780 -23.40 24.01 57.70
CA ILE A 780 -22.39 22.95 57.74
C ILE A 780 -21.02 23.56 57.40
N LYS A 781 -20.01 23.11 58.15
CA LYS A 781 -18.60 23.33 57.87
C LYS A 781 -18.06 22.07 57.19
N ILE A 782 -17.42 22.25 56.05
CA ILE A 782 -16.79 21.20 55.25
C ILE A 782 -15.31 21.56 55.09
N ASP A 783 -14.45 20.65 55.52
CA ASP A 783 -12.99 20.77 55.42
C ASP A 783 -12.52 19.78 54.34
N ILE A 784 -11.92 20.29 53.26
CA ILE A 784 -11.43 19.51 52.11
C ILE A 784 -9.93 19.75 51.96
N TYR A 785 -9.15 18.68 51.89
CA TYR A 785 -7.72 18.73 51.62
C TYR A 785 -7.47 18.59 50.12
N ASN A 786 -6.65 19.47 49.58
CA ASN A 786 -6.13 19.38 48.22
C ASN A 786 -4.63 19.02 48.28
N GLY A 787 -4.31 17.76 47.98
CA GLY A 787 -2.94 17.27 47.88
C GLY A 787 -2.31 17.45 46.50
N ILE A 788 -3.00 18.09 45.55
CA ILE A 788 -2.43 18.52 44.27
C ILE A 788 -1.66 19.83 44.52
N ASN A 789 -0.47 19.97 43.92
CA ASN A 789 0.39 21.15 44.11
C ASN A 789 -0.05 22.36 43.24
N SER A 790 -1.35 22.48 43.00
CA SER A 790 -1.99 23.54 42.20
C SER A 790 -3.32 23.93 42.85
N THR A 791 -3.75 25.16 42.60
CA THR A 791 -5.11 25.59 42.97
C THR A 791 -6.13 24.91 42.06
N LEU A 792 -7.29 24.52 42.61
CA LEU A 792 -8.36 23.89 41.83
C LEU A 792 -9.65 24.72 41.84
N HIS A 793 -10.32 24.78 40.71
CA HIS A 793 -11.59 25.46 40.45
C HIS A 793 -12.69 24.42 40.25
N LEU A 794 -13.47 24.14 41.31
CA LEU A 794 -14.42 23.02 41.33
C LEU A 794 -15.86 23.46 41.64
N MET A 795 -16.83 22.61 41.28
CA MET A 795 -18.21 22.72 41.74
C MET A 795 -18.47 21.74 42.89
N LEU A 796 -18.71 22.28 44.08
CA LEU A 796 -19.13 21.52 45.26
C LEU A 796 -20.65 21.36 45.25
N VAL A 797 -21.11 20.12 45.11
CA VAL A 797 -22.54 19.76 45.09
C VAL A 797 -22.86 18.92 46.32
N ILE A 798 -23.94 19.28 47.01
CA ILE A 798 -24.43 18.54 48.17
C ILE A 798 -25.84 18.05 47.89
N LYS A 799 -26.02 16.73 47.98
CA LYS A 799 -27.33 16.08 47.85
C LYS A 799 -27.83 15.65 49.23
N TYR A 800 -29.08 15.99 49.52
CA TYR A 800 -29.77 15.62 50.75
C TYR A 800 -31.27 15.45 50.50
N ASN A 801 -31.78 14.24 50.71
CA ASN A 801 -33.14 13.85 50.32
C ASN A 801 -33.39 14.23 48.85
N SER A 802 -34.42 15.05 48.56
CA SER A 802 -34.74 15.56 47.22
C SER A 802 -34.17 16.97 46.94
N THR A 803 -33.17 17.41 47.70
CA THR A 803 -32.56 18.75 47.57
C THR A 803 -31.12 18.61 47.11
N GLU A 804 -30.76 19.30 46.03
CA GLU A 804 -29.39 19.45 45.57
C GLU A 804 -29.00 20.93 45.67
N ILE A 805 -27.79 21.21 46.16
CA ILE A 805 -27.26 22.57 46.25
C ILE A 805 -25.82 22.57 45.74
N ALA A 806 -25.54 23.42 44.76
CA ALA A 806 -24.24 23.52 44.11
C ALA A 806 -23.62 24.91 44.34
N PHE A 807 -22.31 24.95 44.60
CA PHE A 807 -21.53 26.17 44.76
C PHE A 807 -20.17 26.05 44.07
N PRO A 808 -19.71 27.06 43.32
CA PRO A 808 -18.31 27.11 42.89
C PRO A 808 -17.41 27.29 44.11
N ILE A 809 -16.31 26.55 44.15
CA ILE A 809 -15.30 26.59 45.20
C ILE A 809 -13.90 26.66 44.59
N ILE A 810 -12.96 27.20 45.37
CA ILE A 810 -11.54 27.23 45.04
C ILE A 810 -10.80 26.44 46.13
N LEU A 811 -10.05 25.41 45.74
CA LEU A 811 -9.19 24.63 46.64
C LEU A 811 -7.74 25.02 46.42
N ASN A 812 -7.16 25.80 47.33
CA ASN A 812 -5.71 26.02 47.36
C ASN A 812 -5.00 24.74 47.85
N PRO A 813 -3.71 24.51 47.55
CA PRO A 813 -2.98 23.38 48.12
C PRO A 813 -3.06 23.35 49.66
N GLY A 814 -3.39 22.18 50.25
CA GLY A 814 -3.61 21.99 51.68
C GLY A 814 -5.09 21.96 52.10
N GLU A 815 -5.38 22.21 53.39
CA GLU A 815 -6.75 22.23 53.92
C GLU A 815 -7.52 23.51 53.54
N ASN A 816 -8.74 23.34 53.04
CA ASN A 816 -9.68 24.41 52.68
C ASN A 816 -11.00 24.25 53.45
N GLU A 817 -11.55 25.37 53.96
CA GLU A 817 -12.76 25.39 54.81
C GLU A 817 -13.93 26.10 54.11
N PHE A 818 -15.07 25.42 53.99
CA PHE A 818 -16.30 25.97 53.41
C PHE A 818 -17.45 25.98 54.42
N LYS A 819 -18.15 27.12 54.55
CA LYS A 819 -19.28 27.31 55.49
C LYS A 819 -20.60 27.54 54.75
N LEU A 820 -21.33 26.46 54.50
CA LEU A 820 -22.53 26.48 53.67
C LEU A 820 -23.81 26.67 54.51
N PRO A 821 -24.78 27.49 54.07
CA PRO A 821 -26.00 27.82 54.83
C PRO A 821 -27.06 26.71 54.76
N LEU A 822 -26.68 25.48 55.14
CA LEU A 822 -27.51 24.29 55.07
C LEU A 822 -27.74 23.67 56.46
N ARG A 823 -29.00 23.37 56.78
CA ARG A 823 -29.40 22.72 58.04
C ARG A 823 -29.80 21.26 57.80
N VAL A 824 -28.79 20.38 57.79
CA VAL A 824 -28.94 18.93 57.55
C VAL A 824 -28.85 18.10 58.83
N GLY A 825 -29.48 16.93 58.80
CA GLY A 825 -29.32 15.89 59.81
C GLY A 825 -29.66 14.53 59.21
N GLY A 826 -28.79 13.54 59.43
CA GLY A 826 -28.77 12.30 58.65
C GLY A 826 -27.68 12.31 57.59
N THR A 827 -27.83 11.46 56.58
CA THR A 827 -26.83 11.23 55.52
C THR A 827 -26.93 12.28 54.42
N ILE A 828 -25.79 12.84 54.02
CA ILE A 828 -25.62 13.69 52.85
C ILE A 828 -24.61 13.05 51.90
N ASP A 829 -24.72 13.34 50.61
CA ASP A 829 -23.64 13.07 49.65
C ASP A 829 -22.95 14.41 49.33
N VAL A 830 -21.63 14.42 49.45
CA VAL A 830 -20.73 15.54 49.13
C VAL A 830 -19.99 15.17 47.86
N LEU A 831 -20.29 15.84 46.75
CA LEU A 831 -19.72 15.56 45.45
C LEU A 831 -18.90 16.75 44.97
N LEU A 832 -17.76 16.45 44.34
CA LEU A 832 -16.90 17.43 43.68
C LEU A 832 -16.93 17.18 42.18
N TYR A 833 -17.24 18.23 41.42
CA TYR A 833 -17.26 18.21 39.98
C TYR A 833 -16.20 19.16 39.41
N SER A 834 -15.55 18.78 38.31
CA SER A 834 -14.86 19.72 37.43
C SER A 834 -15.91 20.44 36.58
N PRO A 835 -15.91 21.78 36.48
CA PRO A 835 -16.98 22.56 35.85
C PRO A 835 -17.02 22.52 34.31
N VAL A 836 -16.57 21.44 33.69
CA VAL A 836 -16.57 21.25 32.23
C VAL A 836 -18.00 21.28 31.66
N THR A 837 -18.12 21.76 30.43
CA THR A 837 -19.34 21.75 29.64
C THR A 837 -19.32 20.63 28.59
N PRO A 838 -20.49 20.14 28.12
CA PRO A 838 -20.54 19.17 27.02
C PRO A 838 -19.87 19.66 25.72
N GLN A 839 -19.81 20.98 25.49
CA GLN A 839 -19.21 21.55 24.29
C GLN A 839 -17.67 21.49 24.31
N GLU A 840 -17.04 21.62 25.48
CA GLU A 840 -15.59 21.47 25.64
C GLU A 840 -15.16 20.00 25.45
N VAL A 841 -15.96 19.06 25.95
CA VAL A 841 -15.62 17.63 25.97
C VAL A 841 -15.96 16.90 24.67
N GLY A 842 -16.98 17.34 23.91
CA GLY A 842 -17.39 16.69 22.66
C GLY A 842 -18.18 15.40 22.91
N LEU A 843 -17.88 14.33 22.17
CA LEU A 843 -18.45 13.00 22.39
C LEU A 843 -17.98 12.43 23.74
N THR A 844 -18.94 12.00 24.57
CA THR A 844 -18.64 11.53 25.94
C THR A 844 -19.19 10.13 26.22
N LEU A 845 -18.33 9.26 26.74
CA LEU A 845 -18.67 7.98 27.37
C LEU A 845 -19.15 8.17 28.82
N ILE A 846 -18.58 9.11 29.59
CA ILE A 846 -19.04 9.47 30.93
C ILE A 846 -20.03 10.64 30.83
N PRO A 847 -21.30 10.48 31.27
CA PRO A 847 -22.29 11.56 31.19
C PRO A 847 -21.90 12.82 31.96
N ILE A 848 -21.66 13.91 31.22
CA ILE A 848 -21.44 15.25 31.79
C ILE A 848 -22.76 15.78 32.35
N THR A 849 -22.74 16.20 33.61
CA THR A 849 -23.94 16.74 34.29
C THR A 849 -24.03 18.25 34.13
N ASN A 850 -25.15 18.87 34.54
CA ASN A 850 -25.26 20.33 34.66
C ASN A 850 -24.27 20.96 35.66
N TYR A 851 -23.54 20.15 36.43
CA TYR A 851 -22.45 20.58 37.32
C TYR A 851 -21.05 20.28 36.76
N GLY A 852 -20.99 19.64 35.58
CA GLY A 852 -19.77 19.16 34.92
C GLY A 852 -19.47 17.68 35.18
N PHE A 853 -18.17 17.34 35.16
CA PHE A 853 -17.63 15.97 35.28
C PHE A 853 -17.41 15.60 36.74
N LEU A 854 -17.93 14.45 37.19
CA LEU A 854 -17.80 14.01 38.58
C LEU A 854 -16.37 13.54 38.88
N ILE A 855 -15.66 14.26 39.75
CA ILE A 855 -14.31 13.89 40.21
C ILE A 855 -14.39 12.84 41.31
N THR A 856 -15.16 13.13 42.37
CA THR A 856 -15.24 12.29 43.57
C THR A 856 -16.54 12.53 44.33
N SER A 857 -16.97 11.54 45.11
CA SER A 857 -18.19 11.60 45.92
C SER A 857 -17.99 10.91 47.27
N TYR A 858 -18.38 11.58 48.35
CA TYR A 858 -18.31 11.06 49.72
C TYR A 858 -19.70 11.06 50.34
N GLN A 859 -20.10 9.92 50.91
CA GLN A 859 -21.32 9.82 51.69
C GLN A 859 -21.02 10.02 53.18
N VAL A 860 -21.64 11.02 53.81
CA VAL A 860 -21.34 11.41 55.20
C VAL A 860 -22.62 11.48 56.04
N THR A 861 -22.64 10.77 57.17
CA THR A 861 -23.77 10.79 58.10
C THR A 861 -23.54 11.76 59.24
N ILE A 862 -24.31 12.86 59.26
CA ILE A 862 -24.22 13.92 60.27
C ILE A 862 -25.12 13.56 61.46
N THR A 863 -24.50 13.11 62.55
CA THR A 863 -25.17 12.85 63.84
C THR A 863 -25.38 14.15 64.63
N LYS A 864 -26.56 14.30 65.24
CA LYS A 864 -26.88 15.46 66.08
C LYS A 864 -26.24 15.34 67.47
N GLY A 865 -24.98 15.73 67.56
CA GLY A 865 -24.37 16.27 68.77
C GLY A 865 -24.20 15.31 69.96
N SER A 866 -23.10 14.57 69.96
CA SER A 866 -22.22 14.53 71.13
C SER A 866 -20.78 14.43 70.66
N SER A 867 -19.84 14.88 71.49
CA SER A 867 -18.42 14.79 71.20
C SER A 867 -17.97 13.35 71.39
N ASN A 868 -17.75 12.63 70.28
CA ASN A 868 -16.67 11.66 70.12
C ASN A 868 -16.51 11.25 68.65
N GLU A 869 -15.47 10.46 68.39
CA GLU A 869 -14.83 10.22 67.09
C GLU A 869 -15.78 9.79 65.96
N MET A 870 -15.47 10.26 64.77
CA MET A 870 -16.22 10.01 63.54
C MET A 870 -15.66 8.76 62.86
N THR A 871 -16.38 7.65 62.94
CA THR A 871 -16.07 6.45 62.16
C THR A 871 -16.36 6.71 60.68
N ILE A 872 -15.30 6.97 59.91
CA ILE A 872 -15.38 7.01 58.44
C ILE A 872 -15.59 5.57 57.97
N LEU A 873 -16.81 5.23 57.53
CA LEU A 873 -17.01 4.03 56.72
C LEU A 873 -16.55 4.35 55.30
N SER A 874 -15.28 4.08 55.01
CA SER A 874 -14.79 4.05 53.63
C SER A 874 -15.37 2.82 52.95
N THR A 875 -16.44 2.99 52.16
CA THR A 875 -17.01 1.92 51.32
C THR A 875 -16.09 1.65 50.12
N ILE A 876 -14.87 1.19 50.39
CA ILE A 876 -13.99 0.65 49.35
C ILE A 876 -14.66 -0.62 48.83
N LEU A 877 -15.09 -0.61 47.57
CA LEU A 877 -15.56 -1.81 46.88
C LEU A 877 -14.34 -2.70 46.59
N GLY A 878 -13.92 -3.47 47.59
CA GLY A 878 -12.68 -4.25 47.59
C GLY A 878 -12.70 -5.45 46.65
N SER A 879 -12.47 -5.20 45.36
CA SER A 879 -12.40 -6.25 44.32
C SER A 879 -10.96 -6.65 43.91
N ILE A 880 -9.92 -6.06 44.52
CA ILE A 880 -8.51 -6.24 44.08
C ILE A 880 -7.56 -6.69 45.22
N VAL A 881 -8.01 -7.63 46.06
CA VAL A 881 -7.12 -8.38 46.99
C VAL A 881 -7.30 -9.90 46.87
N ALA A 882 -8.47 -10.38 46.46
CA ALA A 882 -8.69 -11.79 46.18
C ALA A 882 -8.02 -12.29 44.88
N LEU A 883 -7.83 -11.41 43.88
CA LEU A 883 -7.28 -11.80 42.57
C LEU A 883 -5.75 -11.98 42.60
N LEU A 884 -5.02 -11.16 43.36
CA LEU A 884 -3.56 -11.21 43.45
C LEU A 884 -3.03 -12.47 44.13
N ILE A 885 -3.80 -13.06 45.05
CA ILE A 885 -3.45 -14.35 45.69
C ILE A 885 -3.71 -15.53 44.73
N ILE A 886 -4.69 -15.43 43.83
CA ILE A 886 -4.96 -16.45 42.81
C ILE A 886 -3.93 -16.41 41.68
N ILE A 887 -3.50 -15.22 41.25
CA ILE A 887 -2.49 -15.07 40.18
C ILE A 887 -1.11 -15.61 40.62
N GLU A 888 -0.66 -15.35 41.85
CA GLU A 888 0.62 -15.91 42.34
C GLU A 888 0.57 -17.43 42.58
N ILE A 889 -0.61 -18.00 42.83
CA ILE A 889 -0.80 -19.47 42.91
C ILE A 889 -0.80 -20.12 41.53
N ILE A 890 -1.31 -19.43 40.49
CA ILE A 890 -1.27 -19.92 39.10
C ILE A 890 0.14 -19.81 38.51
N ARG A 891 0.87 -18.72 38.80
CA ARG A 891 2.25 -18.50 38.35
C ARG A 891 3.25 -19.59 38.80
N ARG A 892 2.94 -20.35 39.86
CA ARG A 892 3.77 -21.45 40.38
C ARG A 892 3.45 -22.84 39.80
N ARG A 893 2.65 -22.95 38.73
CA ARG A 893 2.36 -24.24 38.07
C ARG A 893 2.73 -24.34 36.59
N TYR A 894 3.29 -23.29 35.99
CA TYR A 894 3.89 -23.34 34.65
C TYR A 894 5.25 -22.61 34.64
N ILE A 895 6.24 -23.29 35.21
CA ILE A 895 7.67 -23.27 34.84
C ILE A 895 8.06 -24.74 34.67
#